data_AF-A7SQG0-F1
#
_entry.id   AF-A7SQG0-F1
#
_cell.length_a   1.000
_cell.length_b   1.000
_cell.length_c   1.000
_cell.angle_alpha   90.00
_cell.angle_beta   90.00
_cell.angle_gamma   90.00
#
_symmetry.space_group_name_H-M   'P 1'
#
loop_
_entity.id
_entity.type
_entity.pdbx_description
1 polymer ?
#
loop_
_entity_poly.entity_id
_entity_poly.type
_entity_poly.pdbx_seq_one_letter_code
_entity_poly.pdbx_strand_id
1 'polypeptide(L)'
;MVILVFVVDTSASMNQRTSLGTTLLDVAKNAVETFIKIRQRDQSSRNDRYMLVTLDEPPASIKAGWRENQAIFMNELRNLQATGLSKLGTALKESFDLLNLYRLHSGIDSYGMGRNPFFLDPAMVICITDGGRFSTQAEVEEELHLPMHSNLPGSELTKEPFRWDQRLFGLILRMAGCRGNSQAKPGMPASSVTTESAIGAMCEVTGGKCYKCSSSKSLNQALESVAQKVQFGIVVNFEKIGGPEAPPPPVMSDSEYNVHRTTPPVMSDTWTSCCRMIYVKTNPKLNTPVGFWPIPESFWPDLSLATLPSRDSHPSVYFSCVDTEPLVLDNLPFDKYELEPSPLTQYILERKSPSSCWQTFICNSGRRNGENSQLGAPFGYLKASSNLLTVNLFIMPYNYPTLFPLIDELVKVHKMKPVPRWKQAFEAYLDATPCYYAGPLRNAFKRMGLPISLIPDHIDGSLSATILNYLKKIKQQGKIEAERMVVLVTQNLSRENVGRVQPRYAINVVYLSKLFKKKPKRREIPQRYISSETEKRLSWSCAVLVYNLTSKSYKNPFDITRKELLDQLSRMRINFFHMAATSTRLQDEDNRHTVAIADMGNYQEVLRQGNQLRELDPGQNRVHMFGNPFKLAKDQRVMVDEADVNEAMAGPPSRKRQNDSRPGSP
;
A
#
# COMPACT_ATOMS: atom_id res chain seq x y z
N MET A 1 0.59 -10.98 4.48
CA MET A 1 0.72 -10.06 3.35
C MET A 1 0.84 -8.67 3.91
N VAL A 2 1.91 -7.97 3.58
CA VAL A 2 2.03 -6.52 3.72
C VAL A 2 2.10 -5.91 2.32
N ILE A 3 1.51 -4.73 2.14
CA ILE A 3 1.55 -3.98 0.89
C ILE A 3 2.66 -2.93 0.99
N LEU A 4 3.60 -2.94 0.06
CA LEU A 4 4.81 -2.11 0.09
C LEU A 4 4.82 -1.21 -1.16
N VAL A 5 4.46 0.07 -0.99
CA VAL A 5 4.35 1.05 -2.08
C VAL A 5 5.62 1.91 -2.12
N PHE A 6 6.43 1.75 -3.16
CA PHE A 6 7.58 2.62 -3.39
C PHE A 6 7.17 3.84 -4.21
N VAL A 7 7.31 5.02 -3.61
CA VAL A 7 7.12 6.31 -4.28
C VAL A 7 8.50 6.85 -4.62
N VAL A 8 8.94 6.63 -5.85
CA VAL A 8 10.29 6.97 -6.30
C VAL A 8 10.27 8.31 -7.02
N ASP A 9 11.08 9.26 -6.55
CA ASP A 9 11.22 10.56 -7.17
C ASP A 9 11.85 10.43 -8.57
N THR A 10 11.04 10.74 -9.58
CA THR A 10 11.41 10.78 -11.01
C THR A 10 11.54 12.21 -11.52
N SER A 11 11.63 13.20 -10.64
CA SER A 11 11.82 14.60 -11.03
C SER A 11 13.24 14.86 -11.55
N ALA A 12 13.41 15.91 -12.34
CA ALA A 12 14.68 16.23 -12.99
C ALA A 12 15.83 16.49 -12.00
N SER A 13 15.56 16.83 -10.74
CA SER A 13 16.60 17.03 -9.71
C SER A 13 17.34 15.75 -9.35
N MET A 14 16.71 14.57 -9.51
CA MET A 14 17.30 13.27 -9.20
C MET A 14 18.43 12.85 -10.16
N ASN A 15 18.69 13.63 -11.21
CA ASN A 15 19.88 13.51 -12.07
C ASN A 15 21.19 14.02 -11.42
N GLN A 16 21.11 14.68 -10.25
CA GLN A 16 22.28 15.07 -9.47
C GLN A 16 23.22 13.87 -9.25
N ARG A 17 24.52 14.06 -9.48
CA ARG A 17 25.53 13.00 -9.30
C ARG A 17 26.12 13.01 -7.90
N THR A 18 26.21 11.84 -7.29
CA THR A 18 26.91 11.61 -6.02
C THR A 18 28.43 11.58 -6.23
N SER A 19 29.20 11.60 -5.14
CA SER A 19 30.66 11.36 -5.18
C SER A 19 31.10 9.95 -5.63
N LEU A 20 30.16 9.10 -6.06
CA LEU A 20 30.40 7.81 -6.73
C LEU A 20 30.16 7.89 -8.25
N GLY A 21 29.76 9.05 -8.79
CA GLY A 21 29.48 9.27 -10.21
C GLY A 21 28.07 8.87 -10.66
N THR A 22 27.37 8.02 -9.90
CA THR A 22 25.96 7.63 -10.10
C THR A 22 24.99 8.77 -9.77
N THR A 23 23.81 8.76 -10.38
CA THR A 23 22.73 9.72 -10.08
C THR A 23 22.01 9.37 -8.77
N LEU A 24 21.25 10.31 -8.20
CA LEU A 24 20.37 10.02 -7.07
C LEU A 24 19.26 9.01 -7.44
N LEU A 25 18.77 9.02 -8.68
CA LEU A 25 17.83 8.00 -9.17
C LEU A 25 18.45 6.60 -9.18
N ASP A 26 19.71 6.45 -9.61
CA ASP A 26 20.41 5.14 -9.57
C ASP A 26 20.58 4.63 -8.12
N VAL A 27 20.86 5.55 -7.19
CA VAL A 27 20.92 5.26 -5.75
C VAL A 27 19.54 4.87 -5.21
N ALA A 28 18.46 5.52 -5.65
CA ALA A 28 17.09 5.16 -5.28
C ALA A 28 16.70 3.76 -5.82
N LYS A 29 16.99 3.45 -7.09
CA LYS A 29 16.77 2.11 -7.67
C LYS A 29 17.50 1.03 -6.88
N ASN A 30 18.78 1.26 -6.57
CA ASN A 30 19.59 0.34 -5.76
C ASN A 30 19.08 0.21 -4.31
N ALA A 31 18.56 1.30 -3.72
CA ALA A 31 17.94 1.27 -2.40
C ALA A 31 16.69 0.36 -2.38
N VAL A 32 15.84 0.43 -3.40
CA VAL A 32 14.66 -0.44 -3.56
C VAL A 32 15.08 -1.90 -3.77
N GLU A 33 16.03 -2.19 -4.67
CA GLU A 33 16.55 -3.55 -4.86
C GLU A 33 17.13 -4.12 -3.55
N THR A 34 17.90 -3.32 -2.81
CA THR A 34 18.53 -3.71 -1.54
C THR A 34 17.51 -3.90 -0.43
N PHE A 35 16.48 -3.05 -0.33
CA PHE A 35 15.38 -3.24 0.62
C PHE A 35 14.66 -4.58 0.38
N ILE A 36 14.35 -4.91 -0.87
CA ILE A 36 13.72 -6.18 -1.23
C ILE A 36 14.62 -7.36 -0.84
N LYS A 37 15.93 -7.29 -1.09
CA LYS A 37 16.91 -8.31 -0.68
C LYS A 37 17.05 -8.43 0.85
N ILE A 38 16.87 -7.35 1.61
CA ILE A 38 16.81 -7.38 3.09
C ILE A 38 15.49 -8.02 3.54
N ARG A 39 14.36 -7.61 2.96
CA ARG A 39 13.02 -8.10 3.31
C ARG A 39 12.86 -9.59 3.02
N GLN A 40 13.44 -10.10 1.92
CA GLN A 40 13.50 -11.51 1.54
C GLN A 40 14.28 -12.41 2.52
N ARG A 41 14.96 -11.86 3.53
CA ARG A 41 15.56 -12.64 4.64
C ARG A 41 14.52 -13.09 5.67
N ASP A 42 13.37 -12.41 5.75
CA ASP A 42 12.25 -12.76 6.62
C ASP A 42 11.30 -13.73 5.89
N GLN A 43 10.97 -14.84 6.54
CA GLN A 43 10.02 -15.84 6.00
C GLN A 43 8.63 -15.25 5.75
N SER A 44 8.23 -14.19 6.48
CA SER A 44 6.92 -13.54 6.29
C SER A 44 6.78 -12.84 4.93
N SER A 45 7.90 -12.48 4.26
CA SER A 45 7.87 -11.68 3.04
C SER A 45 7.39 -12.42 1.79
N ARG A 46 7.25 -13.76 1.84
CA ARG A 46 6.78 -14.56 0.69
C ARG A 46 5.40 -14.15 0.19
N ASN A 47 4.61 -13.51 1.07
CA ASN A 47 3.24 -13.08 0.81
C ASN A 47 3.11 -11.54 0.68
N ASP A 48 4.21 -10.80 0.55
CA ASP A 48 4.18 -9.33 0.42
C ASP A 48 3.98 -8.90 -1.05
N ARG A 49 3.39 -7.72 -1.25
CA ARG A 49 3.18 -7.13 -2.59
C ARG A 49 3.96 -5.83 -2.73
N TYR A 50 4.59 -5.64 -3.88
CA TYR A 50 5.40 -4.46 -4.20
C TYR A 50 4.72 -3.62 -5.29
N MET A 51 4.59 -2.31 -5.05
CA MET A 51 3.98 -1.35 -5.98
C MET A 51 4.94 -0.20 -6.26
N LEU A 52 4.84 0.37 -7.45
CA LEU A 52 5.73 1.43 -7.92
C LEU A 52 4.92 2.62 -8.42
N VAL A 53 5.12 3.76 -7.78
CA VAL A 53 4.50 5.05 -8.11
C VAL A 53 5.61 6.08 -8.38
N THR A 54 5.44 6.83 -9.46
CA THR A 54 6.32 7.92 -9.90
C THR A 54 5.63 9.28 -9.75
N LEU A 55 6.36 10.37 -10.01
CA LEU A 55 5.80 11.74 -10.02
C LEU A 55 5.27 12.14 -11.41
N ASP A 56 4.97 11.15 -12.26
CA ASP A 56 4.26 11.36 -13.53
C ASP A 56 2.79 11.76 -13.28
N GLU A 57 2.09 12.21 -14.32
CA GLU A 57 0.68 12.61 -14.22
C GLU A 57 -0.27 11.39 -14.21
N PRO A 58 -1.26 11.30 -13.30
CA PRO A 58 -2.21 10.19 -13.28
C PRO A 58 -2.95 10.01 -14.61
N PRO A 59 -3.18 8.77 -15.09
CA PRO A 59 -2.88 7.48 -14.46
C PRO A 59 -1.51 6.89 -14.83
N ALA A 60 -0.57 7.68 -15.39
CA ALA A 60 0.76 7.20 -15.80
C ALA A 60 1.79 7.16 -14.66
N SER A 61 1.42 7.71 -13.49
CA SER A 61 2.13 7.66 -12.21
C SER A 61 2.30 6.23 -11.68
N ILE A 62 1.30 5.37 -11.84
CA ILE A 62 1.35 3.99 -11.35
C ILE A 62 2.00 3.10 -12.42
N LYS A 63 3.20 2.61 -12.14
CA LYS A 63 3.94 1.68 -13.00
C LYS A 63 3.68 0.22 -12.64
N ALA A 64 3.49 -0.09 -11.36
CA ALA A 64 3.10 -1.41 -10.87
C ALA A 64 2.10 -1.30 -9.71
N GLY A 65 0.98 -2.03 -9.79
CA GLY A 65 -0.16 -1.93 -8.89
C GLY A 65 -0.60 -3.29 -8.30
N TRP A 66 -1.87 -3.64 -8.46
CA TRP A 66 -2.53 -4.72 -7.71
C TRP A 66 -2.35 -6.14 -8.27
N ARG A 67 -1.98 -6.31 -9.54
CA ARG A 67 -1.89 -7.63 -10.22
C ARG A 67 -0.50 -7.96 -10.77
N GLU A 68 0.39 -6.98 -10.76
CA GLU A 68 1.71 -7.04 -11.34
C GLU A 68 2.64 -7.92 -10.48
N ASN A 69 3.38 -8.82 -11.13
CA ASN A 69 4.33 -9.70 -10.44
C ASN A 69 5.64 -8.94 -10.12
N GLN A 70 6.42 -9.41 -9.15
CA GLN A 70 7.70 -8.81 -8.76
C GLN A 70 8.66 -8.64 -9.95
N ALA A 71 8.62 -9.55 -10.95
CA ALA A 71 9.39 -9.42 -12.19
C ALA A 71 9.02 -8.15 -13.00
N ILE A 72 7.74 -7.81 -13.11
CA ILE A 72 7.25 -6.60 -13.80
C ILE A 72 7.69 -5.36 -13.01
N PHE A 73 7.46 -5.36 -11.69
CA PHE A 73 7.93 -4.29 -10.79
C PHE A 73 9.43 -4.01 -10.97
N MET A 74 10.27 -5.05 -11.04
CA MET A 74 11.72 -4.90 -11.21
C MET A 74 12.13 -4.41 -12.61
N ASN A 75 11.35 -4.71 -13.66
CA ASN A 75 11.54 -4.15 -14.99
C ASN A 75 11.26 -2.64 -14.99
N GLU A 76 10.10 -2.24 -14.49
CA GLU A 76 9.69 -0.83 -14.44
C GLU A 76 10.64 0.00 -13.57
N LEU A 77 11.06 -0.53 -12.42
CA LEU A 77 12.06 0.09 -11.54
C LEU A 77 13.38 0.40 -12.27
N ARG A 78 13.83 -0.51 -13.15
CA ARG A 78 15.05 -0.30 -13.96
C ARG A 78 14.83 0.74 -15.04
N ASN A 79 13.65 0.74 -15.67
CA ASN A 79 13.33 1.61 -16.79
C ASN A 79 13.01 3.07 -16.40
N LEU A 80 12.73 3.37 -15.12
CA LEU A 80 12.46 4.74 -14.65
C LEU A 80 13.49 5.78 -15.13
N GLN A 81 13.02 6.96 -15.54
CA GLN A 81 13.83 8.09 -15.98
C GLN A 81 13.55 9.34 -15.13
N ALA A 82 14.57 10.12 -14.81
CA ALA A 82 14.44 11.37 -14.06
C ALA A 82 14.15 12.55 -15.01
N THR A 83 12.88 12.75 -15.37
CA THR A 83 12.46 13.80 -16.32
C THR A 83 11.26 14.65 -15.86
N GLY A 84 10.64 14.33 -14.73
CA GLY A 84 9.43 14.99 -14.24
C GLY A 84 9.67 16.30 -13.48
N LEU A 85 8.56 16.89 -13.01
CA LEU A 85 8.55 17.93 -11.97
C LEU A 85 8.39 17.27 -10.59
N SER A 86 8.79 17.96 -9.53
CA SER A 86 8.76 17.42 -8.15
C SER A 86 7.36 17.53 -7.53
N LYS A 87 6.34 17.02 -8.23
CA LYS A 87 4.91 16.96 -7.82
C LYS A 87 4.66 15.92 -6.71
N LEU A 88 5.38 15.99 -5.59
CA LEU A 88 5.34 14.94 -4.56
C LEU A 88 3.95 14.77 -3.93
N GLY A 89 3.24 15.88 -3.66
CA GLY A 89 1.90 15.84 -3.04
C GLY A 89 0.88 15.03 -3.85
N THR A 90 0.87 15.15 -5.18
CA THR A 90 -0.02 14.35 -6.03
C THR A 90 0.38 12.88 -6.09
N ALA A 91 1.68 12.56 -6.09
CA ALA A 91 2.15 11.17 -6.10
C ALA A 91 1.86 10.44 -4.78
N LEU A 92 2.00 11.13 -3.63
CA LEU A 92 1.60 10.60 -2.33
C LEU A 92 0.08 10.42 -2.23
N LYS A 93 -0.71 11.41 -2.70
CA LYS A 93 -2.18 11.27 -2.79
C LYS A 93 -2.59 10.07 -3.62
N GLU A 94 -2.06 9.92 -4.84
CA GLU A 94 -2.35 8.78 -5.73
C GLU A 94 -1.97 7.44 -5.07
N SER A 95 -0.88 7.41 -4.30
CA SER A 95 -0.46 6.22 -3.54
C SER A 95 -1.45 5.84 -2.43
N PHE A 96 -1.96 6.82 -1.68
CA PHE A 96 -2.98 6.58 -0.66
C PHE A 96 -4.35 6.23 -1.27
N ASP A 97 -4.76 6.91 -2.35
CA ASP A 97 -5.97 6.57 -3.10
C ASP A 97 -5.89 5.14 -3.67
N LEU A 98 -4.74 4.73 -4.22
CA LEU A 98 -4.52 3.36 -4.71
C LEU A 98 -4.71 2.32 -3.58
N LEU A 99 -4.13 2.55 -2.40
CA LEU A 99 -4.30 1.71 -1.20
C LEU A 99 -5.75 1.67 -0.72
N ASN A 100 -6.42 2.83 -0.67
CA ASN A 100 -7.82 2.95 -0.26
C ASN A 100 -8.77 2.25 -1.25
N LEU A 101 -8.46 2.25 -2.54
CA LEU A 101 -9.23 1.57 -3.57
C LEU A 101 -9.23 0.05 -3.37
N TYR A 102 -8.11 -0.53 -2.94
CA TYR A 102 -8.05 -1.93 -2.51
C TYR A 102 -8.80 -2.17 -1.19
N ARG A 103 -8.65 -1.26 -0.21
CA ARG A 103 -9.36 -1.31 1.07
C ARG A 103 -10.89 -1.25 0.93
N LEU A 104 -11.39 -0.52 -0.08
CA LEU A 104 -12.80 -0.51 -0.47
C LEU A 104 -13.22 -1.81 -1.17
N HIS A 105 -12.36 -2.39 -2.01
CA HIS A 105 -12.60 -3.67 -2.67
C HIS A 105 -12.67 -4.84 -1.67
N SER A 106 -11.70 -4.97 -0.75
CA SER A 106 -11.78 -5.90 0.38
C SER A 106 -12.97 -5.52 1.28
N GLY A 107 -13.14 -4.22 1.51
CA GLY A 107 -14.23 -3.59 2.26
C GLY A 107 -14.19 -3.98 3.73
N ILE A 108 -13.01 -3.85 4.33
CA ILE A 108 -12.73 -4.13 5.75
C ILE A 108 -13.15 -2.99 6.69
N ASP A 109 -13.29 -1.76 6.17
CA ASP A 109 -13.73 -0.60 6.97
C ASP A 109 -15.20 -0.73 7.38
N SER A 110 -15.39 -0.99 8.67
CA SER A 110 -16.69 -1.33 9.27
C SER A 110 -17.48 -0.06 9.63
N TYR A 111 -17.75 0.82 8.66
CA TYR A 111 -18.40 2.12 8.91
C TYR A 111 -19.71 2.01 9.69
N GLY A 112 -19.76 2.64 10.87
CA GLY A 112 -20.90 2.60 11.79
C GLY A 112 -21.02 1.33 12.65
N MET A 113 -20.11 0.36 12.48
CA MET A 113 -20.10 -0.95 13.17
C MET A 113 -18.94 -1.09 14.16
N GLY A 114 -18.45 0.02 14.71
CA GLY A 114 -17.19 0.08 15.45
C GLY A 114 -15.94 0.00 14.55
N ARG A 115 -14.75 0.14 15.16
CA ARG A 115 -13.45 0.00 14.48
C ARG A 115 -12.78 -1.29 14.95
N ASN A 116 -12.63 -2.28 14.09
CA ASN A 116 -12.11 -3.61 14.45
C ASN A 116 -10.57 -3.69 14.29
N PRO A 117 -9.75 -3.75 15.36
CA PRO A 117 -8.28 -3.71 15.26
C PRO A 117 -7.68 -4.94 14.56
N PHE A 118 -8.46 -6.00 14.40
CA PHE A 118 -8.09 -7.24 13.73
C PHE A 118 -8.50 -7.27 12.25
N PHE A 119 -9.07 -6.20 11.68
CA PHE A 119 -9.31 -6.07 10.24
C PHE A 119 -8.27 -5.13 9.61
N LEU A 120 -7.16 -5.73 9.19
CA LEU A 120 -5.95 -5.04 8.73
C LEU A 120 -5.59 -5.40 7.29
N ASP A 121 -5.37 -4.37 6.46
CA ASP A 121 -4.65 -4.48 5.19
C ASP A 121 -3.37 -3.61 5.32
N PRO A 122 -2.36 -4.08 6.08
CA PRO A 122 -1.24 -3.24 6.51
C PRO A 122 -0.39 -2.82 5.31
N ALA A 123 -0.15 -1.52 5.19
CA ALA A 123 0.59 -0.94 4.09
C ALA A 123 1.68 0.02 4.55
N MET A 124 2.79 0.01 3.81
CA MET A 124 3.92 0.91 4.02
C MET A 124 4.22 1.66 2.74
N VAL A 125 4.12 2.99 2.79
CA VAL A 125 4.53 3.87 1.70
C VAL A 125 5.98 4.27 1.98
N ILE A 126 6.91 3.85 1.11
CA ILE A 126 8.33 4.19 1.20
C ILE A 126 8.63 5.21 0.10
N CYS A 127 8.71 6.48 0.48
CA CYS A 127 9.03 7.57 -0.43
C CYS A 127 10.54 7.81 -0.47
N ILE A 128 11.12 7.91 -1.66
CA ILE A 128 12.55 8.18 -1.87
C ILE A 128 12.69 9.44 -2.74
N THR A 129 13.29 10.49 -2.19
CA THR A 129 13.42 11.83 -2.83
C THR A 129 14.76 12.47 -2.45
N ASP A 130 15.22 13.50 -3.17
CA ASP A 130 16.41 14.28 -2.79
C ASP A 130 16.16 15.20 -1.58
N GLY A 131 14.89 15.48 -1.27
CA GLY A 131 14.49 16.45 -0.26
C GLY A 131 14.86 17.89 -0.63
N GLY A 132 14.75 18.24 -1.92
CA GLY A 132 14.73 19.62 -2.42
C GLY A 132 13.41 20.35 -2.12
N ARG A 133 13.15 21.44 -2.84
CA ARG A 133 11.84 22.12 -2.86
C ARG A 133 10.92 21.44 -3.88
N PHE A 134 9.61 21.46 -3.64
CA PHE A 134 8.64 20.89 -4.57
C PHE A 134 8.40 21.84 -5.74
N SER A 135 8.03 21.31 -6.91
CA SER A 135 7.77 22.11 -8.10
C SER A 135 6.48 21.66 -8.77
N THR A 136 5.55 22.59 -8.91
CA THR A 136 4.35 22.42 -9.74
C THR A 136 4.58 23.06 -11.11
N GLN A 137 3.54 23.13 -11.94
CA GLN A 137 3.64 23.78 -13.26
C GLN A 137 3.60 25.32 -13.18
N ALA A 138 3.29 25.88 -12.01
CA ALA A 138 3.19 27.32 -11.77
C ALA A 138 4.26 27.83 -10.80
N GLU A 139 4.45 27.15 -9.66
CA GLU A 139 5.24 27.67 -8.53
C GLU A 139 6.16 26.62 -7.89
N VAL A 140 7.01 27.08 -6.96
CA VAL A 140 7.93 26.25 -6.19
C VAL A 140 7.48 26.29 -4.72
N GLU A 141 6.98 25.17 -4.23
CA GLU A 141 6.38 25.04 -2.90
C GLU A 141 7.41 24.52 -1.89
N GLU A 142 7.47 25.15 -0.71
CA GLU A 142 8.30 24.68 0.42
C GLU A 142 7.51 23.74 1.36
N GLU A 143 6.19 23.91 1.44
CA GLU A 143 5.29 23.09 2.26
C GLU A 143 4.60 22.00 1.42
N LEU A 144 4.45 20.80 1.99
CA LEU A 144 3.92 19.63 1.28
C LEU A 144 2.41 19.49 1.48
N HIS A 145 1.63 20.19 0.65
CA HIS A 145 0.17 20.09 0.67
C HIS A 145 -0.32 18.86 -0.12
N LEU A 146 -1.18 18.05 0.50
CA LEU A 146 -1.93 17.00 -0.19
C LEU A 146 -3.25 17.59 -0.74
N PRO A 147 -3.59 17.38 -2.03
CA PRO A 147 -4.90 17.77 -2.55
C PRO A 147 -6.02 16.97 -1.88
N MET A 148 -6.77 17.60 -0.95
CA MET A 148 -7.76 16.89 -0.12
C MET A 148 -8.99 16.39 -0.90
N HIS A 149 -9.20 16.85 -2.14
CA HIS A 149 -10.26 16.35 -3.01
C HIS A 149 -9.88 14.98 -3.62
N SER A 150 -10.30 13.90 -2.96
CA SER A 150 -10.26 12.57 -3.58
C SER A 150 -11.56 12.25 -4.32
N ASN A 151 -11.42 11.84 -5.58
CA ASN A 151 -12.52 11.42 -6.46
C ASN A 151 -12.99 9.97 -6.16
N LEU A 152 -12.41 9.30 -5.17
CA LEU A 152 -12.80 7.93 -4.79
C LEU A 152 -14.18 7.92 -4.11
N PRO A 153 -15.03 6.91 -4.39
CA PRO A 153 -16.33 6.77 -3.74
C PRO A 153 -16.15 6.44 -2.25
N GLY A 154 -16.82 7.17 -1.36
CA GLY A 154 -16.67 7.01 0.09
C GLY A 154 -15.48 7.76 0.69
N SER A 155 -14.82 8.66 -0.06
CA SER A 155 -13.82 9.58 0.50
C SER A 155 -14.43 10.48 1.58
N GLU A 156 -15.71 10.84 1.46
CA GLU A 156 -16.45 11.64 2.43
C GLU A 156 -16.59 10.99 3.82
N LEU A 157 -16.36 9.67 3.94
CA LEU A 157 -16.47 8.93 5.20
C LEU A 157 -15.23 9.03 6.08
N THR A 158 -14.16 9.71 5.64
CA THR A 158 -12.90 9.85 6.40
C THR A 158 -12.22 11.18 6.08
N LYS A 159 -11.70 11.88 7.10
CA LYS A 159 -11.19 13.25 6.92
C LYS A 159 -9.82 13.28 6.25
N GLU A 160 -8.98 12.30 6.55
CA GLU A 160 -7.60 12.18 6.08
C GLU A 160 -7.46 11.17 4.93
N PRO A 161 -6.50 11.36 4.00
CA PRO A 161 -6.32 10.46 2.87
C PRO A 161 -5.67 9.12 3.22
N PHE A 162 -4.93 9.03 4.33
CA PHE A 162 -4.30 7.80 4.82
C PHE A 162 -5.22 7.04 5.81
N ARG A 163 -4.82 5.84 6.25
CA ARG A 163 -5.55 5.00 7.22
C ARG A 163 -4.65 4.59 8.40
N TRP A 164 -5.26 4.15 9.50
CA TRP A 164 -4.56 3.71 10.72
C TRP A 164 -3.54 2.57 10.56
N ASP A 165 -3.59 1.81 9.48
CA ASP A 165 -2.66 0.72 9.14
C ASP A 165 -1.78 1.06 7.91
N GLN A 166 -1.74 2.34 7.51
CA GLN A 166 -0.91 2.88 6.43
C GLN A 166 0.16 3.84 7.00
N ARG A 167 1.46 3.47 6.90
CA ARG A 167 2.58 4.27 7.44
C ARG A 167 3.46 4.85 6.32
N LEU A 168 3.80 6.14 6.38
CA LEU A 168 4.72 6.79 5.44
C LEU A 168 6.15 6.88 6.00
N PHE A 169 7.12 6.32 5.27
CA PHE A 169 8.54 6.46 5.57
C PHE A 169 9.24 7.24 4.44
N GLY A 170 9.89 8.35 4.80
CA GLY A 170 10.64 9.19 3.87
C GLY A 170 12.13 8.88 3.93
N LEU A 171 12.75 8.64 2.77
CA LEU A 171 14.19 8.45 2.59
C LEU A 171 14.74 9.62 1.76
N ILE A 172 15.36 10.58 2.45
CA ILE A 172 15.90 11.81 1.84
C ILE A 172 17.36 11.59 1.45
N LEU A 173 17.66 11.61 0.14
CA LEU A 173 18.98 11.29 -0.44
C LEU A 173 19.89 12.53 -0.58
N ARG A 174 20.31 13.14 0.53
CA ARG A 174 21.28 14.25 0.52
C ARG A 174 22.74 13.78 0.53
N MET A 175 23.14 13.02 -0.48
CA MET A 175 24.54 12.57 -0.66
C MET A 175 25.40 13.64 -1.34
N ALA A 176 26.57 13.93 -0.76
CA ALA A 176 27.46 14.96 -1.30
C ALA A 176 28.09 14.54 -2.66
N GLY A 177 28.11 15.46 -3.62
CA GLY A 177 28.77 15.27 -4.92
C GLY A 177 30.30 15.31 -4.84
N CYS A 178 30.85 16.14 -3.95
CA CYS A 178 32.28 16.15 -3.62
C CYS A 178 32.53 15.35 -2.33
N ARG A 179 33.68 14.67 -2.24
CA ARG A 179 34.19 14.12 -0.97
C ARG A 179 34.69 15.26 -0.08
N GLY A 180 33.77 15.98 0.55
CA GLY A 180 34.10 17.02 1.53
C GLY A 180 34.92 16.44 2.67
N ASN A 181 35.97 17.15 3.09
CA ASN A 181 36.92 16.68 4.11
C ASN A 181 36.37 16.80 5.54
N SER A 182 35.05 16.64 5.69
CA SER A 182 34.32 16.76 6.95
C SER A 182 34.53 15.52 7.80
N GLN A 183 35.59 15.53 8.62
CA GLN A 183 35.70 14.66 9.79
C GLN A 183 34.61 15.03 10.81
N ALA A 184 33.39 14.54 10.59
CA ALA A 184 32.45 14.37 11.68
C ALA A 184 33.10 13.39 12.68
N LYS A 185 33.33 13.84 13.93
CA LYS A 185 34.00 13.03 14.95
C LYS A 185 33.27 11.68 15.10
N PRO A 186 33.98 10.53 15.09
CA PRO A 186 33.35 9.23 15.30
C PRO A 186 32.80 9.17 16.73
N GLY A 187 31.48 9.28 16.88
CA GLY A 187 30.81 9.26 18.18
C GLY A 187 29.41 9.88 18.21
N MET A 188 29.10 10.87 17.35
CA MET A 188 27.72 11.38 17.25
C MET A 188 26.85 10.48 16.37
N PRO A 189 25.63 10.10 16.80
CA PRO A 189 24.68 9.41 15.94
C PRO A 189 24.19 10.34 14.83
N ALA A 190 23.84 9.78 13.67
CA ALA A 190 23.45 10.54 12.48
C ALA A 190 21.99 11.07 12.54
N SER A 191 21.59 11.64 13.68
CA SER A 191 20.18 11.87 14.04
C SER A 191 19.95 13.11 14.92
N SER A 192 20.50 14.27 14.56
CA SER A 192 20.18 15.55 15.23
C SER A 192 20.55 16.81 14.40
N VAL A 193 20.12 16.89 13.13
CA VAL A 193 20.10 18.16 12.38
C VAL A 193 18.68 18.39 11.84
N THR A 194 17.87 18.99 12.70
CA THR A 194 16.43 19.26 12.53
C THR A 194 16.18 20.53 11.72
N THR A 195 16.63 20.54 10.46
CA THR A 195 15.82 21.18 9.42
C THR A 195 14.61 20.27 9.17
N GLU A 196 13.43 20.65 9.63
CA GLU A 196 12.22 19.87 9.36
C GLU A 196 11.95 19.86 7.86
N SER A 197 12.01 18.69 7.25
CA SER A 197 11.58 18.48 5.87
C SER A 197 10.07 18.31 5.87
N ALA A 198 9.33 18.94 4.94
CA ALA A 198 7.87 18.87 4.93
C ALA A 198 7.29 17.43 4.91
N ILE A 199 7.95 16.49 4.22
CA ILE A 199 7.60 15.06 4.28
C ILE A 199 7.74 14.44 5.68
N GLY A 200 8.60 15.00 6.54
CA GLY A 200 8.85 14.54 7.90
C GLY A 200 7.62 14.69 8.81
N ALA A 201 6.90 15.80 8.72
CA ALA A 201 5.64 15.99 9.44
C ALA A 201 4.60 14.94 9.03
N MET A 202 4.44 14.67 7.73
CA MET A 202 3.55 13.61 7.24
C MET A 202 4.01 12.19 7.66
N CYS A 203 5.31 11.94 7.72
CA CYS A 203 5.85 10.69 8.27
C CYS A 203 5.45 10.52 9.74
N GLU A 204 5.57 11.56 10.58
CA GLU A 204 5.20 11.47 12.00
C GLU A 204 3.68 11.34 12.19
N VAL A 205 2.86 12.12 11.47
CA VAL A 205 1.39 12.04 11.52
C VAL A 205 0.89 10.63 11.21
N THR A 206 1.50 9.94 10.22
CA THR A 206 1.16 8.55 9.84
C THR A 206 1.86 7.48 10.71
N GLY A 207 2.50 7.86 11.82
CA GLY A 207 3.24 6.95 12.69
C GLY A 207 4.44 6.27 12.03
N GLY A 208 4.92 6.78 10.88
CA GLY A 208 6.17 6.40 10.23
C GLY A 208 7.36 7.24 10.72
N LYS A 209 8.47 7.23 9.98
CA LYS A 209 9.68 8.04 10.28
C LYS A 209 10.40 8.49 9.01
N CYS A 210 10.99 9.68 9.03
CA CYS A 210 11.85 10.17 7.95
C CYS A 210 13.34 10.00 8.31
N TYR A 211 14.14 9.56 7.34
CA TYR A 211 15.59 9.38 7.48
C TYR A 211 16.33 10.24 6.46
N LYS A 212 17.37 10.96 6.91
CA LYS A 212 18.26 11.75 6.05
C LYS A 212 19.52 10.94 5.75
N CYS A 213 19.67 10.50 4.51
CA CYS A 213 20.71 9.60 4.05
C CYS A 213 21.84 10.37 3.36
N SER A 214 22.87 10.73 4.13
CA SER A 214 24.05 11.47 3.62
C SER A 214 25.11 10.59 2.96
N SER A 215 25.06 9.28 3.20
CA SER A 215 26.01 8.27 2.68
C SER A 215 25.32 6.94 2.39
N SER A 216 25.98 6.10 1.58
CA SER A 216 25.53 4.72 1.34
C SER A 216 25.43 3.89 2.64
N LYS A 217 26.32 4.11 3.63
CA LYS A 217 26.23 3.41 4.93
C LYS A 217 24.97 3.82 5.71
N SER A 218 24.70 5.11 5.83
CA SER A 218 23.48 5.62 6.48
C SER A 218 22.20 5.18 5.75
N LEU A 219 22.25 5.08 4.41
CA LEU A 219 21.13 4.58 3.61
C LEU A 219 20.82 3.11 3.93
N ASN A 220 21.83 2.24 3.94
CA ASN A 220 21.63 0.83 4.31
C ASN A 220 21.08 0.67 5.73
N GLN A 221 21.61 1.43 6.71
CA GLN A 221 21.10 1.45 8.08
C GLN A 221 19.64 1.93 8.16
N ALA A 222 19.24 2.91 7.34
CA ALA A 222 17.85 3.34 7.25
C ALA A 222 16.95 2.24 6.65
N LEU A 223 17.39 1.56 5.59
CA LEU A 223 16.65 0.45 4.98
C LEU A 223 16.45 -0.72 5.95
N GLU A 224 17.49 -1.12 6.70
CA GLU A 224 17.39 -2.13 7.75
C GLU A 224 16.42 -1.69 8.86
N SER A 225 16.47 -0.42 9.27
CA SER A 225 15.56 0.12 10.29
C SER A 225 14.12 0.29 9.81
N VAL A 226 13.86 0.44 8.50
CA VAL A 226 12.50 0.37 7.93
C VAL A 226 12.03 -1.07 7.84
N ALA A 227 12.87 -2.00 7.39
CA ALA A 227 12.53 -3.42 7.27
C ALA A 227 12.12 -4.04 8.63
N GLN A 228 12.80 -3.65 9.72
CA GLN A 228 12.44 -4.05 11.09
C GLN A 228 11.09 -3.48 11.58
N LYS A 229 10.59 -2.39 10.97
CA LYS A 229 9.31 -1.74 11.31
C LYS A 229 8.13 -2.24 10.45
N VAL A 230 8.36 -3.21 9.56
CA VAL A 230 7.31 -3.93 8.83
C VAL A 230 6.61 -4.89 9.79
N GLN A 231 5.60 -4.39 10.52
CA GLN A 231 4.91 -5.10 11.60
C GLN A 231 3.39 -4.88 11.53
N PHE A 232 2.61 -5.85 12.02
CA PHE A 232 1.16 -5.81 12.04
C PHE A 232 0.65 -4.98 13.24
N GLY A 233 -0.23 -4.02 12.98
CA GLY A 233 -0.79 -3.15 14.02
C GLY A 233 -1.49 -1.92 13.45
N ILE A 234 -2.06 -1.13 14.35
CA ILE A 234 -2.79 0.12 14.05
C ILE A 234 -2.13 1.31 14.75
N VAL A 235 -2.21 2.49 14.16
CA VAL A 235 -1.82 3.75 14.78
C VAL A 235 -3.02 4.34 15.51
N VAL A 236 -2.83 4.69 16.78
CA VAL A 236 -3.85 5.22 17.69
C VAL A 236 -3.29 6.47 18.39
N ASN A 237 -4.13 7.48 18.54
CA ASN A 237 -3.80 8.67 19.31
C ASN A 237 -4.24 8.48 20.76
N PHE A 238 -3.33 8.67 21.71
CA PHE A 238 -3.61 8.56 23.15
C PHE A 238 -3.59 9.93 23.79
N GLU A 239 -4.67 10.33 24.46
CA GLU A 239 -4.81 11.66 25.09
C GLU A 239 -5.22 11.55 26.58
N LYS A 240 -4.58 12.33 27.44
CA LYS A 240 -4.87 12.36 28.89
C LYS A 240 -6.19 13.09 29.15
N ILE A 241 -7.09 12.44 29.90
CA ILE A 241 -8.33 13.07 30.38
C ILE A 241 -8.00 14.25 31.32
N GLY A 242 -8.66 15.39 31.09
CA GLY A 242 -8.38 16.65 31.79
C GLY A 242 -7.18 17.43 31.24
N GLY A 243 -6.43 16.88 30.27
CA GLY A 243 -5.34 17.56 29.57
C GLY A 243 -4.17 18.03 30.48
N PRO A 244 -3.30 18.90 29.94
CA PRO A 244 -2.45 19.80 30.68
C PRO A 244 -3.13 21.18 30.76
N GLU A 245 -3.99 21.39 31.76
CA GLU A 245 -4.48 22.74 32.05
C GLU A 245 -3.34 23.64 32.57
N ALA A 246 -3.52 24.96 32.45
CA ALA A 246 -2.50 25.98 32.70
C ALA A 246 -1.79 25.85 34.08
N PRO A 247 -0.57 26.40 34.25
CA PRO A 247 0.09 26.46 35.55
C PRO A 247 -0.86 27.04 36.62
N PRO A 248 -0.75 26.58 37.88
CA PRO A 248 -1.62 27.06 38.96
C PRO A 248 -1.56 28.59 39.03
N PRO A 249 -2.70 29.27 39.26
CA PRO A 249 -2.76 30.73 39.24
C PRO A 249 -1.72 31.30 40.21
N PRO A 250 -1.00 32.37 39.84
CA PRO A 250 -0.01 32.96 40.72
C PRO A 250 -0.69 33.43 41.99
N VAL A 251 -0.40 32.76 43.11
CA VAL A 251 -0.84 33.18 44.43
C VAL A 251 -0.16 34.51 44.72
N MET A 252 -0.93 35.60 44.60
CA MET A 252 -0.48 36.93 44.99
C MET A 252 -0.35 36.99 46.51
N SER A 253 0.84 36.66 47.00
CA SER A 253 1.29 36.94 48.35
C SER A 253 2.55 37.80 48.25
N ASP A 254 2.40 39.11 48.48
CA ASP A 254 3.50 40.05 48.49
C ASP A 254 4.54 39.67 49.55
N SER A 255 5.74 39.33 49.12
CA SER A 255 6.92 39.16 49.97
C SER A 255 8.18 39.22 49.12
N GLU A 256 8.97 40.28 49.29
CA GLU A 256 10.35 40.30 48.80
C GLU A 256 11.18 39.24 49.53
N TYR A 257 12.03 38.49 48.83
CA TYR A 257 13.44 38.23 49.16
C TYR A 257 14.04 37.17 48.22
N ASN A 258 15.34 37.28 47.93
CA ASN A 258 16.01 36.58 46.84
C ASN A 258 17.10 35.63 47.35
N VAL A 259 16.87 34.31 47.28
CA VAL A 259 17.88 33.27 47.55
C VAL A 259 17.69 32.10 46.57
N HIS A 260 18.80 31.52 46.09
CA HIS A 260 18.80 30.49 45.05
C HIS A 260 18.01 29.22 45.42
N ARG A 261 17.19 28.74 44.46
CA ARG A 261 16.89 27.31 44.31
C ARG A 261 17.06 26.91 42.86
N THR A 262 17.65 25.74 42.64
CA THR A 262 17.76 25.10 41.32
C THR A 262 16.38 24.80 40.77
N THR A 263 16.07 25.29 39.57
CA THR A 263 14.86 24.89 38.84
C THR A 263 14.92 23.39 38.51
N PRO A 264 13.88 22.59 38.81
CA PRO A 264 13.75 21.28 38.20
C PRO A 264 13.61 21.44 36.68
N PRO A 265 14.04 20.45 35.86
CA PRO A 265 13.88 20.52 34.42
C PRO A 265 12.39 20.54 34.05
N VAL A 266 12.02 21.38 33.08
CA VAL A 266 10.67 21.38 32.51
C VAL A 266 10.44 20.02 31.82
N MET A 267 9.66 19.15 32.47
CA MET A 267 9.29 17.87 31.88
C MET A 267 8.24 18.13 30.79
N SER A 268 8.62 17.86 29.54
CA SER A 268 7.76 18.05 28.38
C SER A 268 6.47 17.21 28.45
N ASP A 269 5.32 17.84 28.18
CA ASP A 269 3.98 17.21 28.14
C ASP A 269 3.81 16.14 27.04
N THR A 270 4.86 15.80 26.28
CA THR A 270 4.90 14.74 25.26
C THR A 270 4.51 13.32 25.69
N TRP A 271 4.14 13.10 26.96
CA TRP A 271 3.50 11.86 27.43
C TRP A 271 1.98 11.97 27.58
N THR A 272 1.40 13.18 27.67
CA THR A 272 -0.04 13.41 27.85
C THR A 272 -0.83 13.37 26.53
N SER A 273 -0.14 13.54 25.39
CA SER A 273 -0.66 13.25 24.07
C SER A 273 0.41 12.51 23.26
N CYS A 274 0.08 11.34 22.69
CA CYS A 274 0.98 10.68 21.74
C CYS A 274 0.25 9.77 20.72
N CYS A 275 0.55 9.98 19.43
CA CYS A 275 0.15 9.11 18.33
C CYS A 275 1.15 7.95 18.16
N ARG A 276 0.75 6.71 18.44
CA ARG A 276 1.67 5.54 18.50
C ARG A 276 1.03 4.25 17.99
N MET A 277 1.87 3.32 17.53
CA MET A 277 1.41 2.04 17.02
C MET A 277 1.04 1.07 18.16
N ILE A 278 -0.01 0.30 17.94
CA ILE A 278 -0.49 -0.81 18.76
C ILE A 278 -0.32 -2.09 17.95
N TYR A 279 0.50 -3.02 18.42
CA TYR A 279 0.84 -4.25 17.72
C TYR A 279 -0.27 -5.30 17.85
N VAL A 280 -0.77 -5.76 16.69
CA VAL A 280 -1.83 -6.75 16.57
C VAL A 280 -1.22 -8.08 16.16
N LYS A 281 -1.15 -9.02 17.11
CA LYS A 281 -0.46 -10.30 16.91
C LYS A 281 -1.35 -11.26 16.12
N THR A 282 -0.79 -11.85 15.06
CA THR A 282 -1.47 -12.88 14.26
C THR A 282 -1.52 -14.21 15.02
N ASN A 283 -2.60 -14.97 14.84
CA ASN A 283 -2.71 -16.30 15.42
C ASN A 283 -1.89 -17.30 14.60
N PRO A 284 -0.87 -17.97 15.15
CA PRO A 284 0.03 -18.85 14.39
C PRO A 284 -0.66 -20.08 13.78
N LYS A 285 -1.88 -20.43 14.21
CA LYS A 285 -2.67 -21.52 13.61
C LYS A 285 -3.51 -21.10 12.40
N LEU A 286 -3.76 -19.81 12.23
CA LEU A 286 -4.64 -19.26 11.18
C LEU A 286 -3.93 -18.26 10.26
N ASN A 287 -2.75 -17.75 10.66
CA ASN A 287 -2.01 -16.65 10.02
C ASN A 287 -2.79 -15.35 9.83
N THR A 288 -3.98 -15.24 10.41
CA THR A 288 -4.78 -14.00 10.49
C THR A 288 -4.65 -13.36 11.87
N PRO A 289 -4.79 -12.02 11.98
CA PRO A 289 -5.13 -11.38 13.24
C PRO A 289 -6.48 -11.93 13.74
N VAL A 290 -6.60 -12.09 15.06
CA VAL A 290 -7.83 -12.49 15.73
C VAL A 290 -8.09 -11.50 16.85
N GLY A 291 -9.33 -11.06 16.97
CA GLY A 291 -9.80 -10.36 18.17
C GLY A 291 -11.30 -10.54 18.37
N PHE A 292 -11.83 -9.87 19.39
CA PHE A 292 -13.20 -10.07 19.88
C PHE A 292 -13.99 -8.78 19.96
N TRP A 293 -13.37 -7.66 20.34
CA TRP A 293 -14.04 -6.40 20.61
C TRP A 293 -13.61 -5.29 19.64
N PRO A 294 -14.55 -4.56 19.04
CA PRO A 294 -14.21 -3.32 18.34
C PRO A 294 -13.78 -2.24 19.33
N ILE A 295 -12.99 -1.28 18.85
CA ILE A 295 -12.87 0.05 19.45
C ILE A 295 -14.16 0.83 19.13
N PRO A 296 -14.76 1.56 20.09
CA PRO A 296 -15.97 2.35 19.84
C PRO A 296 -15.84 3.41 18.74
N GLU A 297 -16.96 3.81 18.17
CA GLU A 297 -17.06 5.04 17.36
C GLU A 297 -16.98 6.31 18.21
N SER A 298 -16.49 7.39 17.61
CA SER A 298 -16.55 8.76 18.15
C SER A 298 -17.92 9.45 17.91
N PHE A 299 -18.98 8.65 17.74
CA PHE A 299 -20.37 9.08 17.65
C PHE A 299 -21.31 7.91 18.03
N TRP A 300 -22.52 8.24 18.49
CA TRP A 300 -23.55 7.23 18.73
C TRP A 300 -24.26 6.86 17.41
N PRO A 301 -24.33 5.57 17.02
CA PRO A 301 -25.11 5.13 15.87
C PRO A 301 -26.60 5.19 16.20
N ASP A 302 -27.38 5.91 15.40
CA ASP A 302 -28.84 5.96 15.54
C ASP A 302 -29.53 5.70 14.19
N LEU A 303 -30.71 5.09 14.26
CA LEU A 303 -31.58 4.80 13.12
C LEU A 303 -32.10 6.07 12.43
N SER A 304 -32.14 7.21 13.13
CA SER A 304 -32.50 8.51 12.55
C SER A 304 -31.43 9.11 11.63
N LEU A 305 -30.19 8.59 11.64
CA LEU A 305 -29.10 9.12 10.83
C LEU A 305 -29.36 8.94 9.33
N ALA A 306 -29.45 10.07 8.63
CA ALA A 306 -29.54 10.13 7.17
C ALA A 306 -28.19 9.91 6.47
N THR A 307 -27.10 10.36 7.12
CA THR A 307 -25.70 10.22 6.67
C THR A 307 -24.80 9.84 7.85
N LEU A 308 -23.65 9.22 7.57
CA LEU A 308 -22.66 8.91 8.60
C LEU A 308 -21.67 10.08 8.80
N PRO A 309 -21.28 10.40 10.03
CA PRO A 309 -20.17 11.32 10.30
C PRO A 309 -18.84 10.80 9.74
N SER A 310 -18.02 11.69 9.19
CA SER A 310 -16.67 11.37 8.71
C SER A 310 -15.75 10.99 9.87
N ARG A 311 -15.13 9.81 9.79
CA ARG A 311 -14.15 9.34 10.78
C ARG A 311 -12.83 10.09 10.67
N ASP A 312 -12.20 10.36 11.80
CA ASP A 312 -10.75 10.60 11.91
C ASP A 312 -10.01 9.29 11.63
N SER A 313 -8.91 9.30 10.87
CA SER A 313 -8.19 8.08 10.51
C SER A 313 -7.55 7.40 11.71
N HIS A 314 -6.96 8.16 12.63
CA HIS A 314 -6.51 7.64 13.93
C HIS A 314 -7.59 7.89 14.99
N PRO A 315 -8.06 6.87 15.73
CA PRO A 315 -8.98 7.11 16.84
C PRO A 315 -8.23 7.77 18.01
N SER A 316 -8.79 8.86 18.54
CA SER A 316 -8.36 9.45 19.82
C SER A 316 -8.95 8.65 20.98
N VAL A 317 -8.08 7.90 21.67
CA VAL A 317 -8.38 7.12 22.87
C VAL A 317 -7.95 7.92 24.10
N TYR A 318 -8.93 8.28 24.92
CA TYR A 318 -8.74 9.09 26.12
C TYR A 318 -8.42 8.19 27.31
N PHE A 319 -7.37 8.48 28.08
CA PHE A 319 -6.97 7.68 29.24
C PHE A 319 -7.00 8.47 30.56
N SER A 320 -7.49 7.83 31.62
CA SER A 320 -7.62 8.44 32.94
C SER A 320 -6.41 8.09 33.80
N CYS A 321 -5.75 9.08 34.40
CA CYS A 321 -4.63 8.87 35.33
C CYS A 321 -5.09 8.46 36.75
N VAL A 322 -6.35 8.07 36.92
CA VAL A 322 -6.88 7.45 38.15
C VAL A 322 -6.51 5.97 38.14
N ASP A 323 -5.81 5.54 39.19
CA ASP A 323 -5.40 4.16 39.39
C ASP A 323 -6.59 3.31 39.83
N THR A 324 -6.95 2.34 38.98
CA THR A 324 -8.08 1.43 39.19
C THR A 324 -7.57 -0.03 39.19
N GLU A 325 -8.21 -0.91 39.96
CA GLU A 325 -7.90 -2.34 39.88
C GLU A 325 -8.41 -2.95 38.56
N PRO A 326 -7.58 -3.74 37.85
CA PRO A 326 -7.94 -4.31 36.55
C PRO A 326 -8.93 -5.46 36.73
N LEU A 327 -10.22 -5.13 36.62
CA LEU A 327 -11.30 -6.11 36.58
C LEU A 327 -11.07 -7.08 35.40
N VAL A 328 -11.05 -8.38 35.71
CA VAL A 328 -10.97 -9.47 34.73
C VAL A 328 -12.01 -10.52 35.13
N LEU A 329 -12.76 -11.02 34.16
CA LEU A 329 -13.80 -12.02 34.36
C LEU A 329 -13.39 -13.36 33.74
N ASP A 330 -13.46 -14.44 34.52
CA ASP A 330 -13.04 -15.77 34.06
C ASP A 330 -13.87 -16.25 32.86
N ASN A 331 -13.19 -16.84 31.87
CA ASN A 331 -13.73 -17.34 30.59
C ASN A 331 -14.30 -16.27 29.63
N LEU A 332 -14.32 -14.98 30.00
CA LEU A 332 -14.63 -13.91 29.05
C LEU A 332 -13.43 -13.70 28.10
N PRO A 333 -13.62 -13.72 26.77
CA PRO A 333 -12.56 -13.36 25.84
C PRO A 333 -12.26 -11.85 25.92
N PHE A 334 -10.98 -11.49 25.97
CA PHE A 334 -10.50 -10.10 25.92
C PHE A 334 -9.37 -9.99 24.89
N ASP A 335 -9.17 -8.79 24.35
CA ASP A 335 -8.07 -8.51 23.44
C ASP A 335 -6.93 -7.83 24.20
N LYS A 336 -5.69 -8.30 23.96
CA LYS A 336 -4.47 -7.72 24.53
C LYS A 336 -3.53 -7.32 23.40
N TYR A 337 -3.31 -6.03 23.25
CA TYR A 337 -2.39 -5.47 22.26
C TYR A 337 -1.24 -4.72 22.94
N GLU A 338 -0.07 -4.74 22.30
CA GLU A 338 1.19 -4.24 22.87
C GLU A 338 1.54 -2.89 22.26
N LEU A 339 1.91 -1.89 23.06
CA LEU A 339 2.19 -0.54 22.56
C LEU A 339 3.64 -0.41 22.05
N GLU A 340 3.83 0.34 20.96
CA GLU A 340 5.13 0.83 20.51
C GLU A 340 5.77 1.74 21.59
N PRO A 341 7.05 1.55 21.96
CA PRO A 341 7.72 2.35 22.97
C PRO A 341 7.61 3.87 22.73
N SER A 342 7.10 4.57 23.74
CA SER A 342 6.78 6.00 23.73
C SER A 342 6.96 6.64 25.13
N PRO A 343 6.95 7.99 25.23
CA PRO A 343 6.99 8.67 26.53
C PRO A 343 5.86 8.24 27.48
N LEU A 344 4.64 8.03 26.96
CA LEU A 344 3.53 7.48 27.73
C LEU A 344 3.84 6.08 28.28
N THR A 345 4.44 5.19 27.46
CA THR A 345 4.82 3.85 27.95
C THR A 345 5.94 3.91 28.99
N GLN A 346 6.90 4.83 28.84
CA GLN A 346 8.00 5.01 29.79
C GLN A 346 7.46 5.48 31.14
N TYR A 347 6.61 6.52 31.15
CA TYR A 347 5.96 7.03 32.35
C TYR A 347 5.11 5.98 33.09
N ILE A 348 4.39 5.12 32.36
CA ILE A 348 3.63 3.99 32.96
C ILE A 348 4.57 2.95 33.59
N LEU A 349 5.71 2.64 32.96
CA LEU A 349 6.66 1.64 33.47
C LEU A 349 7.50 2.17 34.65
N GLU A 350 7.87 3.45 34.64
CA GLU A 350 8.63 4.12 35.71
C GLU A 350 7.90 4.10 37.06
N ARG A 351 6.55 4.12 37.03
CA ARG A 351 5.71 3.99 38.24
C ARG A 351 5.76 2.60 38.89
N LYS A 352 6.28 1.56 38.21
CA LYS A 352 6.50 0.20 38.74
C LYS A 352 5.28 -0.45 39.42
N SER A 353 4.07 -0.09 38.99
CA SER A 353 2.80 -0.51 39.61
C SER A 353 1.99 -1.47 38.73
N PRO A 354 2.45 -2.71 38.48
CA PRO A 354 1.81 -3.65 37.54
C PRO A 354 0.48 -4.24 38.04
N SER A 355 0.09 -3.96 39.29
CA SER A 355 -1.25 -4.26 39.83
C SER A 355 -2.31 -3.26 39.34
N SER A 356 -1.92 -2.01 39.06
CA SER A 356 -2.81 -0.91 38.70
C SER A 356 -3.08 -0.84 37.18
N CYS A 357 -4.22 -0.25 36.78
CA CYS A 357 -4.51 0.10 35.39
C CYS A 357 -5.20 1.47 35.26
N TRP A 358 -5.12 2.04 34.06
CA TRP A 358 -5.75 3.32 33.68
C TRP A 358 -6.83 3.08 32.65
N GLN A 359 -8.07 3.43 32.97
CA GLN A 359 -9.22 3.19 32.09
C GLN A 359 -9.16 4.03 30.81
N THR A 360 -9.62 3.45 29.69
CA THR A 360 -9.66 4.10 28.38
C THR A 360 -11.08 4.31 27.87
N PHE A 361 -11.31 5.48 27.27
CA PHE A 361 -12.59 6.06 26.89
C PHE A 361 -12.54 6.63 25.46
N ILE A 362 -13.69 6.91 24.84
CA ILE A 362 -13.78 7.60 23.55
C ILE A 362 -14.89 8.65 23.60
N CYS A 363 -14.53 9.90 23.32
CA CYS A 363 -15.48 11.01 23.31
C CYS A 363 -16.63 10.78 22.32
N ASN A 364 -17.85 11.10 22.75
CA ASN A 364 -19.12 10.90 22.05
C ASN A 364 -19.50 9.43 21.72
N SER A 365 -18.86 8.44 22.32
CA SER A 365 -19.23 7.01 22.18
C SER A 365 -20.49 6.61 22.96
N GLY A 366 -20.94 7.43 23.92
CA GLY A 366 -22.13 7.19 24.74
C GLY A 366 -23.41 7.83 24.19
N ARG A 367 -24.56 7.25 24.55
CA ARG A 367 -25.90 7.76 24.21
C ARG A 367 -26.11 9.12 24.87
N ARG A 368 -26.42 10.16 24.08
CA ARG A 368 -26.57 11.56 24.54
C ARG A 368 -27.88 11.79 25.33
N ASN A 369 -28.01 11.13 26.48
CA ASN A 369 -29.17 11.25 27.38
C ASN A 369 -28.93 12.31 28.48
N GLY A 370 -28.98 13.60 28.12
CA GLY A 370 -29.13 14.73 29.05
C GLY A 370 -27.92 15.12 29.93
N GLU A 371 -27.06 14.18 30.33
CA GLU A 371 -25.89 14.48 31.17
C GLU A 371 -24.64 14.85 30.36
N ASN A 372 -23.85 15.79 30.88
CA ASN A 372 -22.71 16.42 30.18
C ASN A 372 -21.46 15.53 30.01
N SER A 373 -21.60 14.20 30.11
CA SER A 373 -20.47 13.25 29.98
C SER A 373 -20.08 13.06 28.51
N GLN A 374 -19.39 14.05 27.94
CA GLN A 374 -18.85 14.01 26.58
C GLN A 374 -17.90 12.82 26.33
N LEU A 375 -17.38 12.21 27.40
CA LEU A 375 -16.28 11.25 27.41
C LEU A 375 -16.71 9.80 27.11
N GLY A 376 -18.02 9.48 27.20
CA GLY A 376 -18.53 8.11 27.04
C GLY A 376 -18.20 7.20 28.23
N ALA A 377 -18.32 5.87 28.02
CA ALA A 377 -18.05 4.85 29.03
C ALA A 377 -16.72 4.11 28.76
N PRO A 378 -16.10 3.48 29.77
CA PRO A 378 -14.80 2.83 29.58
C PRO A 378 -14.94 1.54 28.77
N PHE A 379 -14.10 1.37 27.75
CA PHE A 379 -14.09 0.21 26.83
C PHE A 379 -12.84 -0.67 26.99
N GLY A 380 -11.94 -0.31 27.89
CA GLY A 380 -10.66 -0.98 28.09
C GLY A 380 -9.80 -0.29 29.14
N TYR A 381 -8.55 -0.70 29.23
CA TYR A 381 -7.55 -0.06 30.09
C TYR A 381 -6.11 -0.26 29.59
N LEU A 382 -5.24 0.70 29.88
CA LEU A 382 -3.79 0.58 29.76
C LEU A 382 -3.24 -0.07 31.04
N LYS A 383 -2.37 -1.08 30.88
CA LYS A 383 -1.71 -1.77 32.00
C LYS A 383 -0.28 -2.17 31.66
N ALA A 384 0.64 -1.97 32.60
CA ALA A 384 2.01 -2.47 32.52
C ALA A 384 2.04 -4.00 32.54
N SER A 385 2.88 -4.62 31.72
CA SER A 385 3.16 -6.05 31.80
C SER A 385 3.83 -6.39 33.15
N SER A 386 3.57 -7.57 33.71
CA SER A 386 4.11 -7.99 35.02
C SER A 386 5.64 -8.07 35.07
N ASN A 387 6.31 -8.12 33.90
CA ASN A 387 7.77 -8.07 33.77
C ASN A 387 8.31 -6.63 33.56
N LEU A 388 7.45 -5.62 33.56
CA LEU A 388 7.77 -4.20 33.35
C LEU A 388 8.56 -3.89 32.07
N LEU A 389 8.49 -4.74 31.04
CA LEU A 389 9.13 -4.51 29.74
C LEU A 389 8.25 -3.75 28.74
N THR A 390 6.93 -3.94 28.80
CA THR A 390 5.98 -3.37 27.83
C THR A 390 4.68 -2.91 28.49
N VAL A 391 4.03 -1.92 27.89
CA VAL A 391 2.65 -1.51 28.22
C VAL A 391 1.70 -2.12 27.21
N ASN A 392 0.52 -2.51 27.68
CA ASN A 392 -0.48 -3.19 26.87
C ASN A 392 -1.84 -2.49 27.02
N LEU A 393 -2.54 -2.32 25.90
CA LEU A 393 -3.96 -1.97 25.88
C LEU A 393 -4.76 -3.27 25.96
N PHE A 394 -5.62 -3.36 26.97
CA PHE A 394 -6.62 -4.41 27.08
C PHE A 394 -7.95 -3.84 26.59
N ILE A 395 -8.52 -4.44 25.52
CA ILE A 395 -9.85 -4.07 25.02
C ILE A 395 -10.86 -5.07 25.57
N MET A 396 -11.93 -4.52 26.13
CA MET A 396 -12.99 -5.18 26.87
C MET A 396 -14.35 -4.85 26.23
N PRO A 397 -15.46 -5.43 26.71
CA PRO A 397 -16.79 -4.92 26.40
C PRO A 397 -16.91 -3.42 26.74
N TYR A 398 -17.73 -2.70 25.97
CA TYR A 398 -18.08 -1.32 26.31
C TYR A 398 -18.81 -1.28 27.66
N ASN A 399 -18.40 -0.36 28.54
CA ASN A 399 -18.84 -0.29 29.94
C ASN A 399 -18.69 -1.62 30.72
N TYR A 400 -17.53 -2.28 30.56
CA TYR A 400 -17.19 -3.50 31.30
C TYR A 400 -17.36 -3.43 32.85
N PRO A 401 -17.17 -2.28 33.56
CA PRO A 401 -17.36 -2.24 35.01
C PRO A 401 -18.80 -2.45 35.46
N THR A 402 -19.80 -2.13 34.62
CA THR A 402 -21.21 -2.48 34.88
C THR A 402 -21.51 -3.91 34.45
N LEU A 403 -20.96 -4.38 33.32
CA LEU A 403 -21.21 -5.71 32.80
C LEU A 403 -20.69 -6.83 33.71
N PHE A 404 -19.47 -6.69 34.25
CA PHE A 404 -18.81 -7.80 34.94
C PHE A 404 -19.56 -8.22 36.22
N PRO A 405 -19.97 -7.30 37.13
CA PRO A 405 -20.82 -7.65 38.28
C PRO A 405 -22.14 -8.31 37.88
N LEU A 406 -22.79 -7.88 36.78
CA LEU A 406 -24.02 -8.49 36.30
C LEU A 406 -23.80 -9.94 35.84
N ILE A 407 -22.72 -10.23 35.09
CA ILE A 407 -22.42 -11.63 34.72
C ILE A 407 -22.07 -12.45 35.96
N ASP A 408 -21.31 -11.88 36.91
CA ASP A 408 -20.92 -12.56 38.15
C ASP A 408 -22.14 -12.93 39.01
N GLU A 409 -23.13 -12.04 39.14
CA GLU A 409 -24.41 -12.31 39.80
C GLU A 409 -25.17 -13.45 39.09
N LEU A 410 -25.26 -13.41 37.75
CA LEU A 410 -25.95 -14.43 36.97
C LEU A 410 -25.31 -15.82 37.11
N VAL A 411 -23.98 -15.90 37.12
CA VAL A 411 -23.23 -17.15 37.23
C VAL A 411 -23.23 -17.65 38.68
N LYS A 412 -22.78 -16.83 39.63
CA LYS A 412 -22.49 -17.24 41.02
C LYS A 412 -23.76 -17.32 41.88
N VAL A 413 -24.67 -16.35 41.77
CA VAL A 413 -25.89 -16.28 42.60
C VAL A 413 -27.06 -17.00 41.92
N HIS A 414 -27.27 -16.77 40.63
CA HIS A 414 -28.47 -17.24 39.93
C HIS A 414 -28.29 -18.52 39.10
N LYS A 415 -27.09 -19.14 39.08
CA LYS A 415 -26.82 -20.41 38.39
C LYS A 415 -27.31 -20.42 36.93
N MET A 416 -26.95 -19.38 36.17
CA MET A 416 -27.31 -19.15 34.77
C MET A 416 -28.81 -18.87 34.48
N LYS A 417 -29.66 -18.66 35.51
CA LYS A 417 -31.10 -18.40 35.33
C LYS A 417 -31.46 -16.92 35.61
N PRO A 418 -31.80 -16.12 34.58
CA PRO A 418 -31.98 -14.67 34.74
C PRO A 418 -33.26 -14.29 35.51
N VAL A 419 -33.09 -13.66 36.67
CA VAL A 419 -34.16 -13.12 37.53
C VAL A 419 -34.72 -11.82 36.93
N PRO A 420 -36.02 -11.47 37.07
CA PRO A 420 -36.60 -10.27 36.43
C PRO A 420 -35.88 -8.94 36.76
N ARG A 421 -35.46 -8.73 38.00
CA ARG A 421 -34.66 -7.54 38.39
C ARG A 421 -33.30 -7.49 37.70
N TRP A 422 -32.65 -8.64 37.55
CA TRP A 422 -31.39 -8.78 36.81
C TRP A 422 -31.59 -8.47 35.33
N LYS A 423 -32.68 -8.98 34.72
CA LYS A 423 -33.03 -8.68 33.32
C LYS A 423 -33.18 -7.19 33.09
N GLN A 424 -33.94 -6.49 33.94
CA GLN A 424 -34.12 -5.05 33.82
C GLN A 424 -32.79 -4.27 33.89
N ALA A 425 -31.85 -4.70 34.76
CA ALA A 425 -30.52 -4.10 34.84
C ALA A 425 -29.64 -4.41 33.60
N PHE A 426 -29.75 -5.61 33.04
CA PHE A 426 -29.05 -6.02 31.82
C PHE A 426 -29.64 -5.34 30.56
N GLU A 427 -30.95 -5.19 30.50
CA GLU A 427 -31.67 -4.43 29.45
C GLU A 427 -31.24 -2.95 29.48
N ALA A 428 -31.18 -2.32 30.67
CA ALA A 428 -30.65 -0.97 30.83
C ALA A 428 -29.17 -0.83 30.41
N TYR A 429 -28.35 -1.85 30.67
CA TYR A 429 -26.97 -1.92 30.17
C TYR A 429 -26.93 -2.02 28.63
N LEU A 430 -27.79 -2.81 28.00
CA LEU A 430 -27.89 -2.91 26.53
C LEU A 430 -28.35 -1.57 25.92
N ASP A 431 -29.32 -0.89 26.53
CA ASP A 431 -29.78 0.45 26.14
C ASP A 431 -28.69 1.54 26.24
N ALA A 432 -27.71 1.36 27.12
CA ALA A 432 -26.56 2.26 27.29
C ALA A 432 -25.35 1.87 26.39
N THR A 433 -25.39 0.72 25.73
CA THR A 433 -24.29 0.14 24.95
C THR A 433 -24.53 0.33 23.45
N PRO A 434 -23.52 0.74 22.64
CA PRO A 434 -23.70 0.84 21.20
C PRO A 434 -24.11 -0.49 20.59
N CYS A 435 -25.20 -0.49 19.83
CA CYS A 435 -25.88 -1.67 19.27
C CYS A 435 -24.95 -2.64 18.49
N TYR A 436 -23.89 -2.15 17.85
CA TYR A 436 -22.90 -3.00 17.16
C TYR A 436 -22.10 -3.93 18.10
N TYR A 437 -22.11 -3.72 19.43
CA TYR A 437 -21.53 -4.66 20.41
C TYR A 437 -22.38 -5.92 20.64
N ALA A 438 -23.66 -5.96 20.23
CA ALA A 438 -24.55 -7.10 20.49
C ALA A 438 -24.03 -8.41 19.86
N GLY A 439 -23.51 -8.36 18.63
CA GLY A 439 -22.88 -9.50 17.95
C GLY A 439 -21.63 -10.04 18.67
N PRO A 440 -20.60 -9.21 18.93
CA PRO A 440 -19.48 -9.55 19.81
C PRO A 440 -19.91 -10.13 21.17
N LEU A 441 -20.92 -9.53 21.83
CA LEU A 441 -21.39 -9.98 23.14
C LEU A 441 -22.05 -11.36 23.09
N ARG A 442 -22.89 -11.66 22.07
CA ARG A 442 -23.43 -13.02 21.85
C ARG A 442 -22.31 -14.05 21.57
N ASN A 443 -21.26 -13.66 20.86
CA ASN A 443 -20.09 -14.52 20.62
C ASN A 443 -19.27 -14.80 21.89
N ALA A 444 -19.17 -13.82 22.80
CA ALA A 444 -18.56 -14.01 24.12
C ALA A 444 -19.43 -14.90 25.02
N PHE A 445 -20.74 -14.62 25.11
CA PHE A 445 -21.70 -15.41 25.90
C PHE A 445 -21.72 -16.88 25.48
N LYS A 446 -21.69 -17.15 24.16
CA LYS A 446 -21.59 -18.51 23.61
C LYS A 446 -20.34 -19.27 24.07
N ARG A 447 -19.21 -18.59 24.31
CA ARG A 447 -17.97 -19.20 24.84
C ARG A 447 -18.04 -19.46 26.35
N MET A 448 -18.74 -18.60 27.08
CA MET A 448 -18.99 -18.75 28.53
C MET A 448 -20.12 -19.74 28.86
N GLY A 449 -20.79 -20.31 27.86
CA GLY A 449 -21.96 -21.18 28.05
C GLY A 449 -23.23 -20.44 28.52
N LEU A 450 -23.27 -19.11 28.37
CA LEU A 450 -24.41 -18.28 28.75
C LEU A 450 -25.56 -18.38 27.72
N PRO A 451 -26.84 -18.26 28.13
CA PRO A 451 -27.97 -18.27 27.21
C PRO A 451 -27.91 -17.10 26.21
N ILE A 452 -27.70 -17.42 24.93
CA ILE A 452 -27.59 -16.41 23.85
C ILE A 452 -28.90 -15.62 23.69
N SER A 453 -30.03 -16.23 24.02
CA SER A 453 -31.37 -15.63 24.03
C SER A 453 -31.58 -14.48 25.03
N LEU A 454 -30.56 -14.15 25.83
CA LEU A 454 -30.52 -12.93 26.64
C LEU A 454 -30.32 -11.65 25.81
N ILE A 455 -29.83 -11.75 24.58
CA ILE A 455 -29.51 -10.60 23.73
C ILE A 455 -30.36 -10.72 22.44
N PRO A 456 -31.48 -9.99 22.33
CA PRO A 456 -32.36 -10.08 21.18
C PRO A 456 -31.69 -9.75 19.84
N ASP A 457 -31.99 -10.52 18.80
CA ASP A 457 -31.40 -10.34 17.46
C ASP A 457 -31.78 -9.00 16.79
N HIS A 458 -32.89 -8.37 17.20
CA HIS A 458 -33.33 -7.09 16.65
C HIS A 458 -32.40 -5.91 17.00
N ILE A 459 -31.54 -6.06 18.01
CA ILE A 459 -30.57 -5.03 18.42
C ILE A 459 -29.46 -4.85 17.37
N ASP A 460 -29.22 -5.84 16.50
CA ASP A 460 -28.21 -5.77 15.44
C ASP A 460 -28.49 -4.69 14.37
N GLY A 461 -29.72 -4.16 14.32
CA GLY A 461 -30.19 -3.11 13.41
C GLY A 461 -29.61 -1.72 13.69
N SER A 462 -28.28 -1.63 13.81
CA SER A 462 -27.52 -0.44 14.19
C SER A 462 -27.49 0.70 13.16
N LEU A 463 -27.82 0.41 11.89
CA LEU A 463 -27.72 1.37 10.78
C LEU A 463 -29.00 1.40 9.95
N SER A 464 -29.41 2.60 9.54
CA SER A 464 -30.57 2.78 8.67
C SER A 464 -30.38 2.06 7.32
N ALA A 465 -31.48 1.54 6.75
CA ALA A 465 -31.43 0.82 5.48
C ALA A 465 -30.85 1.68 4.33
N THR A 466 -31.04 3.01 4.40
CA THR A 466 -30.44 4.01 3.51
C THR A 466 -28.91 3.97 3.58
N ILE A 467 -28.33 4.05 4.79
CA ILE A 467 -26.88 3.97 5.01
C ILE A 467 -26.34 2.62 4.53
N LEU A 468 -27.00 1.51 4.88
CA LEU A 468 -26.57 0.16 4.47
C LEU A 468 -26.56 -0.01 2.94
N ASN A 469 -27.51 0.59 2.22
CA ASN A 469 -27.55 0.51 0.76
C ASN A 469 -26.54 1.46 0.09
N TYR A 470 -26.27 2.63 0.68
CA TYR A 470 -25.22 3.55 0.26
C TYR A 470 -23.81 2.95 0.45
N LEU A 471 -23.52 2.31 1.60
CA LEU A 471 -22.26 1.60 1.83
C LEU A 471 -22.05 0.43 0.84
N LYS A 472 -23.10 -0.35 0.54
CA LYS A 472 -23.05 -1.38 -0.52
C LYS A 472 -22.74 -0.78 -1.89
N LYS A 473 -23.37 0.36 -2.24
CA LYS A 473 -23.13 1.08 -3.50
C LYS A 473 -21.67 1.55 -3.60
N ILE A 474 -21.11 2.14 -2.54
CA ILE A 474 -19.69 2.53 -2.47
C ILE A 474 -18.79 1.31 -2.69
N LYS A 475 -19.01 0.19 -2.00
CA LYS A 475 -18.21 -1.03 -2.18
C LYS A 475 -18.26 -1.57 -3.62
N GLN A 476 -19.43 -1.50 -4.27
CA GLN A 476 -19.57 -1.87 -5.68
C GLN A 476 -18.84 -0.89 -6.62
N GLN A 477 -18.94 0.42 -6.39
CA GLN A 477 -18.23 1.43 -7.19
C GLN A 477 -16.70 1.32 -7.03
N GLY A 478 -16.21 1.14 -5.80
CA GLY A 478 -14.79 0.91 -5.52
C GLY A 478 -14.26 -0.35 -6.20
N LYS A 479 -15.04 -1.44 -6.26
CA LYS A 479 -14.67 -2.62 -7.04
C LYS A 479 -14.54 -2.32 -8.54
N ILE A 480 -15.49 -1.58 -9.13
CA ILE A 480 -15.48 -1.24 -10.56
C ILE A 480 -14.27 -0.36 -10.90
N GLU A 481 -13.98 0.65 -10.09
CA GLU A 481 -12.85 1.55 -10.35
C GLU A 481 -11.50 0.86 -10.07
N ALA A 482 -11.42 -0.09 -9.13
CA ALA A 482 -10.25 -0.95 -8.93
C ALA A 482 -9.95 -1.81 -10.18
N GLU A 483 -10.98 -2.40 -10.79
CA GLU A 483 -10.85 -3.19 -12.03
C GLU A 483 -10.47 -2.29 -13.22
N ARG A 484 -11.01 -1.07 -13.29
CA ARG A 484 -10.64 -0.05 -14.29
C ARG A 484 -9.18 0.39 -14.18
N MET A 485 -8.69 0.68 -12.97
CA MET A 485 -7.31 1.12 -12.76
C MET A 485 -6.29 0.05 -13.17
N VAL A 486 -6.56 -1.23 -12.88
CA VAL A 486 -5.75 -2.36 -13.37
C VAL A 486 -5.67 -2.38 -14.90
N VAL A 487 -6.78 -2.12 -15.59
CA VAL A 487 -6.79 -2.05 -17.07
C VAL A 487 -5.97 -0.86 -17.59
N LEU A 488 -6.05 0.31 -16.93
CA LEU A 488 -5.27 1.49 -17.31
C LEU A 488 -3.76 1.28 -17.13
N VAL A 489 -3.32 0.71 -16.00
CA VAL A 489 -1.89 0.39 -15.76
C VAL A 489 -1.39 -0.64 -16.80
N THR A 490 -2.16 -1.70 -17.05
CA THR A 490 -1.85 -2.71 -18.10
C THR A 490 -1.72 -2.07 -19.50
N GLN A 491 -2.58 -1.11 -19.84
CA GLN A 491 -2.50 -0.38 -21.11
C GLN A 491 -1.28 0.54 -21.17
N ASN A 492 -0.87 1.17 -20.06
CA ASN A 492 0.34 1.99 -20.02
C ASN A 492 1.61 1.14 -20.19
N LEU A 493 1.71 -0.02 -19.51
CA LEU A 493 2.81 -0.97 -19.67
C LEU A 493 2.98 -1.44 -21.12
N SER A 494 1.88 -1.74 -21.83
CA SER A 494 1.94 -2.10 -23.26
C SER A 494 2.28 -0.91 -24.18
N ARG A 495 2.01 0.34 -23.77
CA ARG A 495 2.36 1.55 -24.51
C ARG A 495 3.82 1.98 -24.36
N GLU A 496 4.46 1.71 -23.23
CA GLU A 496 5.90 1.99 -23.06
C GLU A 496 6.75 0.92 -23.79
N ASN A 497 6.31 -0.34 -23.81
CA ASN A 497 6.98 -1.41 -24.57
C ASN A 497 6.79 -1.31 -26.10
N VAL A 498 5.61 -0.93 -26.59
CA VAL A 498 5.39 -0.65 -28.03
C VAL A 498 5.82 0.78 -28.32
N GLY A 499 7.13 0.95 -28.61
CA GLY A 499 7.80 2.23 -28.87
C GLY A 499 7.17 3.08 -29.98
N ARG A 500 6.06 3.76 -29.68
CA ARG A 500 5.42 4.73 -30.57
C ARG A 500 6.10 6.08 -30.46
N VAL A 501 6.37 6.68 -31.63
CA VAL A 501 6.70 8.11 -31.76
C VAL A 501 5.47 8.94 -31.38
N GLN A 502 5.28 9.21 -30.08
CA GLN A 502 4.36 10.25 -29.62
C GLN A 502 5.08 11.60 -29.66
N PRO A 503 4.54 12.62 -30.36
CA PRO A 503 5.09 13.97 -30.33
C PRO A 503 4.76 14.63 -28.98
N ARG A 504 5.55 14.34 -27.93
CA ARG A 504 5.35 14.87 -26.57
C ARG A 504 5.45 16.40 -26.46
N TYR A 505 5.97 17.09 -27.48
CA TYR A 505 6.08 18.55 -27.51
C TYR A 505 5.70 19.12 -28.88
N ALA A 506 4.63 19.92 -28.94
CA ALA A 506 4.27 20.71 -30.11
C ALA A 506 5.12 22.00 -30.15
N ILE A 507 6.39 21.89 -30.56
CA ILE A 507 7.25 23.05 -30.77
C ILE A 507 6.70 23.86 -31.96
N ASN A 508 6.12 25.02 -31.68
CA ASN A 508 5.71 25.98 -32.71
C ASN A 508 6.94 26.59 -33.39
N VAL A 509 7.43 25.99 -34.48
CA VAL A 509 8.61 26.45 -35.23
C VAL A 509 8.27 27.67 -36.10
N VAL A 510 8.03 28.82 -35.45
CA VAL A 510 7.72 30.10 -36.10
C VAL A 510 8.90 30.64 -36.95
N TYR A 511 10.11 30.12 -36.75
CA TYR A 511 11.35 30.79 -37.20
C TYR A 511 12.02 30.29 -38.49
N LEU A 512 11.52 29.25 -39.18
CA LEU A 512 12.11 28.77 -40.44
C LEU A 512 11.70 29.57 -41.69
N SER A 513 10.63 30.37 -41.61
CA SER A 513 10.08 31.14 -42.75
C SER A 513 10.99 32.27 -43.28
N LYS A 514 12.03 32.65 -42.53
CA LYS A 514 12.95 33.75 -42.90
C LYS A 514 14.08 33.35 -43.86
N LEU A 515 14.44 32.06 -43.97
CA LEU A 515 15.63 31.63 -44.72
C LEU A 515 15.40 31.39 -46.22
N PHE A 516 14.17 31.07 -46.65
CA PHE A 516 13.87 30.75 -48.05
C PHE A 516 13.26 31.93 -48.83
N LYS A 517 14.01 33.04 -48.96
CA LYS A 517 13.67 34.18 -49.84
C LYS A 517 14.75 34.47 -50.89
N LYS A 518 15.04 33.50 -51.77
CA LYS A 518 15.66 33.76 -53.09
C LYS A 518 14.69 33.33 -54.20
N LYS A 519 14.24 34.31 -54.99
CA LYS A 519 13.31 34.13 -56.12
C LYS A 519 14.06 33.71 -57.40
N PRO A 520 13.51 32.80 -58.22
CA PRO A 520 13.53 32.91 -59.67
C PRO A 520 12.34 33.76 -60.18
N LYS A 521 12.39 34.21 -61.43
CA LYS A 521 11.38 35.11 -62.03
C LYS A 521 10.45 34.39 -63.02
N ARG A 522 9.16 34.73 -62.94
CA ARG A 522 8.25 35.02 -64.08
C ARG A 522 7.87 33.88 -65.06
N ARG A 523 6.62 33.40 -64.96
CA ARG A 523 5.61 33.54 -66.04
C ARG A 523 4.17 33.23 -65.56
N GLU A 524 3.38 34.30 -65.47
CA GLU A 524 2.05 34.49 -66.11
C GLU A 524 1.44 33.24 -66.81
N ILE A 525 0.16 32.83 -66.76
CA ILE A 525 -1.21 33.26 -66.27
C ILE A 525 -2.14 31.99 -66.46
N PRO A 526 -3.38 31.75 -65.89
CA PRO A 526 -4.27 32.47 -64.93
C PRO A 526 -4.63 31.62 -63.67
N GLN A 527 -5.86 31.78 -63.10
CA GLN A 527 -6.54 30.93 -62.09
C GLN A 527 -7.70 30.10 -62.69
N ARG A 528 -8.12 29.00 -62.02
CA ARG A 528 -9.51 28.50 -62.03
C ARG A 528 -9.95 28.12 -60.60
N TYR A 529 -11.23 28.36 -60.28
CA TYR A 529 -11.82 28.14 -58.96
C TYR A 529 -12.13 26.66 -58.70
N ILE A 530 -11.88 26.20 -57.48
CA ILE A 530 -12.85 25.43 -56.66
C ILE A 530 -12.85 26.06 -55.25
N SER A 531 -13.99 25.99 -54.57
CA SER A 531 -14.34 26.79 -53.39
C SER A 531 -13.96 26.16 -52.04
N SER A 532 -13.77 27.04 -51.05
CA SER A 532 -14.12 26.85 -49.63
C SER A 532 -13.90 25.46 -48.99
N GLU A 533 -12.79 25.29 -48.27
CA GLU A 533 -12.83 24.49 -47.05
C GLU A 533 -11.92 25.11 -45.95
N THR A 534 -12.48 25.18 -44.74
CA THR A 534 -11.98 25.61 -43.41
C THR A 534 -10.49 25.95 -43.20
N GLU A 535 -10.26 26.95 -42.34
CA GLU A 535 -8.94 27.37 -41.83
C GLU A 535 -8.23 26.28 -41.00
N LYS A 536 -7.63 25.28 -41.67
CA LYS A 536 -6.70 24.33 -41.06
C LYS A 536 -5.38 25.02 -40.70
N ARG A 537 -5.40 25.79 -39.60
CA ARG A 537 -4.27 26.54 -39.04
C ARG A 537 -3.12 25.57 -38.76
N LEU A 538 -2.08 25.67 -39.58
CA LEU A 538 -1.06 24.63 -39.80
C LEU A 538 -0.18 24.35 -38.56
N SER A 539 -0.58 23.39 -37.71
CA SER A 539 0.23 22.85 -36.62
C SER A 539 1.20 21.78 -37.12
N TRP A 540 2.39 22.19 -37.55
CA TRP A 540 3.47 21.26 -37.95
C TRP A 540 4.17 20.70 -36.70
N SER A 541 3.66 19.59 -36.17
CA SER A 541 4.35 18.84 -35.10
C SER A 541 5.58 18.12 -35.66
N CYS A 542 6.77 18.58 -35.28
CA CYS A 542 8.01 17.90 -35.62
C CYS A 542 8.16 16.64 -34.74
N ALA A 543 8.35 15.48 -35.35
CA ALA A 543 8.61 14.23 -34.63
C ALA A 543 10.02 14.28 -34.00
N VAL A 544 10.07 14.21 -32.67
CA VAL A 544 11.34 14.11 -31.93
C VAL A 544 11.89 12.69 -32.08
N LEU A 545 13.19 12.57 -32.33
CA LEU A 545 13.88 11.28 -32.47
C LEU A 545 13.85 10.50 -31.15
N VAL A 546 13.04 9.44 -31.11
CA VAL A 546 13.11 8.39 -30.08
C VAL A 546 14.16 7.37 -30.54
N TYR A 547 15.19 7.16 -29.72
CA TYR A 547 16.39 6.38 -30.07
C TYR A 547 16.16 4.85 -30.15
N ASN A 548 14.96 4.37 -29.80
CA ASN A 548 14.60 2.95 -29.82
C ASN A 548 13.90 2.53 -31.13
N LEU A 549 14.48 2.87 -32.28
CA LEU A 549 14.15 2.24 -33.56
C LEU A 549 14.81 0.86 -33.65
N THR A 550 14.32 -0.06 -32.81
CA THR A 550 14.83 -1.43 -32.71
C THR A 550 14.42 -2.27 -33.92
N SER A 551 15.39 -3.00 -34.46
CA SER A 551 15.34 -3.80 -35.71
C SER A 551 15.23 -2.97 -37.00
N LYS A 552 16.29 -3.03 -37.82
CA LYS A 552 16.19 -2.74 -39.25
C LYS A 552 15.44 -3.91 -39.90
N SER A 553 14.14 -3.72 -40.15
CA SER A 553 13.31 -4.71 -40.84
C SER A 553 13.19 -4.37 -42.32
N TYR A 554 13.37 -5.37 -43.18
CA TYR A 554 13.19 -5.27 -44.63
C TYR A 554 11.74 -4.94 -45.08
N LYS A 555 10.82 -4.69 -44.13
CA LYS A 555 9.42 -4.31 -44.38
C LYS A 555 9.23 -2.82 -44.71
N ASN A 556 10.08 -1.93 -44.23
CA ASN A 556 9.87 -0.48 -44.34
C ASN A 556 11.06 0.23 -45.02
N PRO A 557 10.93 0.64 -46.29
CA PRO A 557 12.00 1.33 -47.01
C PRO A 557 12.41 2.68 -46.39
N PHE A 558 11.55 3.32 -45.59
CA PHE A 558 11.84 4.62 -44.98
C PHE A 558 12.80 4.56 -43.78
N ASP A 559 12.99 3.38 -43.17
CA ASP A 559 13.94 3.18 -42.07
C ASP A 559 15.40 2.98 -42.56
N ILE A 560 15.59 2.84 -43.89
CA ILE A 560 16.89 2.58 -44.50
C ILE A 560 17.65 3.90 -44.67
N THR A 561 18.77 4.06 -43.94
CA THR A 561 19.57 5.28 -44.02
C THR A 561 20.24 5.43 -45.40
N ARG A 562 20.34 6.66 -45.92
CA ARG A 562 20.93 6.94 -47.25
C ARG A 562 22.38 6.43 -47.39
N LYS A 563 23.13 6.29 -46.30
CA LYS A 563 24.49 5.75 -46.29
C LYS A 563 24.54 4.24 -46.56
N GLU A 564 23.52 3.51 -46.08
CA GLU A 564 23.46 2.04 -46.09
C GLU A 564 22.59 1.51 -47.23
N LEU A 565 21.87 2.38 -47.94
CA LEU A 565 20.84 2.05 -48.92
C LEU A 565 21.30 1.02 -49.98
N LEU A 566 22.53 1.12 -50.49
CA LEU A 566 23.04 0.18 -51.50
C LEU A 566 23.35 -1.20 -50.91
N ASP A 567 23.92 -1.26 -49.70
CA ASP A 567 24.21 -2.51 -48.99
C ASP A 567 22.91 -3.21 -48.59
N GLN A 568 22.00 -2.49 -47.93
CA GLN A 568 20.69 -2.99 -47.53
C GLN A 568 19.83 -3.40 -48.74
N LEU A 569 19.89 -2.67 -49.86
CA LEU A 569 19.23 -3.11 -51.10
C LEU A 569 19.84 -4.40 -51.66
N SER A 570 21.16 -4.61 -51.52
CA SER A 570 21.80 -5.88 -51.91
C SER A 570 21.35 -7.03 -51.01
N ARG A 571 21.32 -6.84 -49.68
CA ARG A 571 20.81 -7.83 -48.70
C ARG A 571 19.35 -8.18 -48.97
N MET A 572 18.49 -7.17 -49.13
CA MET A 572 17.07 -7.36 -49.47
C MET A 572 16.90 -8.09 -50.79
N ARG A 573 17.69 -7.76 -51.82
CA ARG A 573 17.65 -8.44 -53.12
C ARG A 573 18.04 -9.91 -53.00
N ILE A 574 19.14 -10.22 -52.31
CA ILE A 574 19.60 -11.60 -52.09
C ILE A 574 18.50 -12.38 -51.36
N ASN A 575 18.01 -11.86 -50.24
CA ASN A 575 16.95 -12.46 -49.42
C ASN A 575 15.63 -12.68 -50.20
N PHE A 576 15.22 -11.74 -51.04
CA PHE A 576 14.02 -11.85 -51.86
C PHE A 576 14.13 -12.96 -52.92
N PHE A 577 15.30 -13.11 -53.56
CA PHE A 577 15.52 -14.14 -54.58
C PHE A 577 15.98 -15.50 -54.02
N HIS A 578 16.25 -15.61 -52.71
CA HIS A 578 16.68 -16.86 -52.06
C HIS A 578 15.49 -17.79 -51.75
N MET A 579 14.90 -18.38 -52.81
CA MET A 579 13.70 -19.26 -52.76
C MET A 579 13.90 -20.62 -52.07
N ALA A 580 14.43 -20.63 -50.84
CA ALA A 580 14.70 -21.84 -50.06
C ALA A 580 13.49 -22.24 -49.18
N ALA A 581 12.44 -22.77 -49.83
CA ALA A 581 11.36 -23.62 -49.29
C ALA A 581 10.49 -23.17 -48.09
N THR A 582 10.93 -22.28 -47.19
CA THR A 582 10.21 -21.97 -45.93
C THR A 582 10.37 -20.50 -45.49
N SER A 583 9.58 -19.63 -46.14
CA SER A 583 9.37 -18.21 -45.81
C SER A 583 10.56 -17.25 -46.07
N THR A 584 10.24 -16.05 -46.57
CA THR A 584 11.19 -14.93 -46.73
C THR A 584 11.50 -14.31 -45.37
N ARG A 585 12.79 -14.10 -45.04
CA ARG A 585 13.20 -13.64 -43.71
C ARG A 585 13.10 -12.13 -43.59
N LEU A 586 12.02 -11.60 -43.02
CA LEU A 586 11.73 -10.14 -43.00
C LEU A 586 12.54 -9.30 -41.98
N GLN A 587 13.70 -9.79 -41.54
CA GLN A 587 14.60 -9.16 -40.56
C GLN A 587 16.06 -9.41 -40.97
N ASP A 588 16.95 -8.44 -40.71
CA ASP A 588 18.39 -8.64 -40.90
C ASP A 588 18.93 -9.63 -39.85
N GLU A 589 19.79 -10.58 -40.26
CA GLU A 589 20.34 -11.63 -39.40
C GLU A 589 21.27 -11.04 -38.32
N ASP A 590 21.91 -9.90 -38.61
CA ASP A 590 22.72 -9.16 -37.63
C ASP A 590 21.90 -8.76 -36.39
N ASN A 591 20.60 -8.44 -36.54
CA ASN A 591 19.75 -8.10 -35.40
C ASN A 591 19.61 -9.25 -34.39
N ARG A 592 19.67 -10.52 -34.83
CA ARG A 592 19.59 -11.69 -33.93
C ARG A 592 20.76 -11.75 -32.94
N HIS A 593 21.90 -11.19 -33.33
CA HIS A 593 23.10 -11.11 -32.51
C HIS A 593 23.15 -9.84 -31.63
N THR A 594 22.16 -8.95 -31.74
CA THR A 594 21.99 -7.76 -30.88
C THR A 594 21.01 -7.96 -29.72
N VAL A 595 20.47 -9.18 -29.55
CA VAL A 595 19.58 -9.54 -28.43
C VAL A 595 20.36 -9.51 -27.12
N ALA A 596 19.78 -8.93 -26.06
CA ALA A 596 20.43 -8.87 -24.75
C ALA A 596 20.59 -10.27 -24.13
N ILE A 597 21.67 -10.49 -23.38
CA ILE A 597 22.03 -11.82 -22.84
C ILE A 597 20.91 -12.46 -22.01
N ALA A 598 20.08 -11.65 -21.33
CA ALA A 598 18.93 -12.12 -20.55
C ALA A 598 17.82 -12.73 -21.43
N ASP A 599 17.65 -12.25 -22.66
CA ASP A 599 16.54 -12.62 -23.55
C ASP A 599 16.90 -13.79 -24.47
N MET A 600 18.19 -14.12 -24.64
CA MET A 600 18.66 -15.20 -25.52
C MET A 600 18.11 -16.59 -25.16
N GLY A 601 17.60 -16.78 -23.94
CA GLY A 601 16.94 -18.03 -23.49
C GLY A 601 15.42 -18.04 -23.57
N ASN A 602 14.76 -16.95 -23.99
CA ASN A 602 13.29 -16.81 -23.95
C ASN A 602 12.60 -17.46 -25.16
N TYR A 603 12.76 -18.77 -25.32
CA TYR A 603 12.20 -19.52 -26.44
C TYR A 603 10.66 -19.50 -26.51
N GLN A 604 9.96 -19.35 -25.37
CA GLN A 604 8.49 -19.38 -25.34
C GLN A 604 7.84 -18.17 -26.01
N GLU A 605 8.42 -16.97 -25.88
CA GLU A 605 7.86 -15.79 -26.54
C GLU A 605 8.18 -15.77 -28.04
N VAL A 606 9.36 -16.26 -28.45
CA VAL A 606 9.69 -16.46 -29.86
C VAL A 606 8.73 -17.46 -30.52
N LEU A 607 8.40 -18.57 -29.84
CA LEU A 607 7.40 -19.54 -30.29
C LEU A 607 5.98 -18.96 -30.39
N ARG A 608 5.62 -17.99 -29.54
CA ARG A 608 4.34 -17.26 -29.63
C ARG A 608 4.30 -16.21 -30.75
N GLN A 609 5.45 -15.63 -31.09
CA GLN A 609 5.58 -14.67 -32.20
C GLN A 609 5.71 -15.36 -33.58
N GLY A 610 5.95 -16.67 -33.62
CA GLY A 610 5.88 -17.46 -34.85
C GLY A 610 4.51 -17.32 -35.51
N ASN A 611 4.50 -16.79 -36.75
CA ASN A 611 3.29 -16.39 -37.47
C ASN A 611 2.18 -17.48 -37.42
N GLN A 612 1.09 -17.20 -36.70
CA GLN A 612 -0.15 -17.93 -36.88
C GLN A 612 -0.66 -17.60 -38.29
N LEU A 613 -0.50 -18.55 -39.21
CA LEU A 613 -1.06 -18.44 -40.55
C LEU A 613 -2.57 -18.27 -40.44
N ARG A 614 -3.13 -17.29 -41.16
CA ARG A 614 -4.59 -17.13 -41.25
C ARG A 614 -5.17 -18.40 -41.86
N GLU A 615 -6.00 -19.10 -41.10
CA GLU A 615 -6.77 -20.23 -41.62
C GLU A 615 -7.64 -19.73 -42.78
N LEU A 616 -7.44 -20.32 -43.97
CA LEU A 616 -8.02 -19.82 -45.23
C LEU A 616 -9.47 -20.26 -45.44
N ASP A 617 -9.97 -21.18 -44.61
CA ASP A 617 -11.35 -21.63 -44.61
C ASP A 617 -11.76 -22.00 -43.16
N PRO A 618 -12.72 -21.30 -42.53
CA PRO A 618 -13.23 -21.63 -41.20
C PRO A 618 -14.16 -22.85 -41.29
N GLY A 619 -13.56 -24.01 -41.58
CA GLY A 619 -14.26 -25.26 -41.85
C GLY A 619 -15.27 -25.61 -40.77
N GLN A 620 -16.50 -25.91 -41.19
CA GLN A 620 -17.65 -26.13 -40.31
C GLN A 620 -17.32 -27.07 -39.13
N ASN A 621 -17.47 -26.57 -37.90
CA ASN A 621 -17.23 -27.32 -36.66
C ASN A 621 -18.06 -28.60 -36.62
N ARG A 622 -17.45 -29.74 -37.01
CA ARG A 622 -18.11 -31.05 -36.97
C ARG A 622 -18.43 -31.41 -35.52
N VAL A 623 -19.73 -31.57 -35.25
CA VAL A 623 -20.28 -31.90 -33.94
C VAL A 623 -19.67 -33.20 -33.40
N HIS A 624 -19.48 -33.27 -32.08
CA HIS A 624 -18.92 -34.45 -31.42
C HIS A 624 -19.79 -35.70 -31.64
N MET A 625 -19.24 -36.68 -32.36
CA MET A 625 -19.64 -38.09 -32.31
C MET A 625 -18.46 -38.92 -31.83
N PHE A 626 -18.77 -39.96 -31.06
CA PHE A 626 -17.80 -40.82 -30.38
C PHE A 626 -17.10 -41.78 -31.36
N GLY A 627 -15.80 -42.04 -31.18
CA GLY A 627 -15.07 -43.10 -31.91
C GLY A 627 -14.16 -42.67 -33.08
N ASN A 628 -13.78 -41.40 -33.22
CA ASN A 628 -12.75 -40.99 -34.20
C ASN A 628 -11.34 -40.95 -33.56
N PRO A 629 -10.37 -41.78 -34.00
CA PRO A 629 -9.04 -41.86 -33.39
C PRO A 629 -8.06 -40.75 -33.83
N PHE A 630 -8.37 -39.96 -34.87
CA PHE A 630 -7.43 -38.98 -35.45
C PHE A 630 -7.68 -37.53 -34.97
N LYS A 631 -7.68 -37.30 -33.65
CA LYS A 631 -7.58 -35.94 -33.07
C LYS A 631 -6.21 -35.71 -32.45
N LEU A 632 -5.47 -34.72 -32.96
CA LEU A 632 -4.24 -34.20 -32.32
C LEU A 632 -4.57 -33.56 -30.97
N ALA A 633 -4.03 -34.11 -29.89
CA ALA A 633 -4.27 -33.65 -28.52
C ALA A 633 -3.49 -32.37 -28.19
N LYS A 634 -3.94 -31.22 -28.70
CA LYS A 634 -3.25 -29.93 -28.54
C LYS A 634 -3.38 -29.29 -27.15
N ASP A 635 -4.26 -29.80 -26.29
CA ASP A 635 -4.54 -29.27 -24.95
C ASP A 635 -4.21 -30.23 -23.78
N GLN A 636 -3.44 -31.30 -24.01
CA GLN A 636 -2.72 -31.95 -22.90
C GLN A 636 -1.47 -31.13 -22.54
N ARG A 637 -1.67 -30.13 -21.67
CA ARG A 637 -0.56 -29.50 -20.94
C ARG A 637 -0.03 -30.51 -19.91
N VAL A 638 0.94 -31.33 -20.32
CA VAL A 638 1.73 -32.13 -19.39
C VAL A 638 2.57 -31.17 -18.55
N MET A 639 2.10 -30.83 -17.35
CA MET A 639 2.95 -30.22 -16.34
C MET A 639 3.80 -31.35 -15.74
N VAL A 640 5.06 -31.43 -16.16
CA VAL A 640 6.07 -32.24 -15.47
C VAL A 640 6.52 -31.45 -14.26
N ASP A 641 6.16 -31.90 -13.07
CA ASP A 641 6.57 -31.31 -11.80
C ASP A 641 7.73 -32.15 -11.25
N GLU A 642 8.97 -31.68 -11.42
CA GLU A 642 10.18 -32.42 -11.04
C GLU A 642 10.45 -32.35 -9.52
N ALA A 643 9.58 -32.98 -8.73
CA ALA A 643 9.68 -32.97 -7.27
C ALA A 643 9.09 -34.22 -6.56
N ASP A 644 9.44 -35.44 -7.01
CA ASP A 644 9.51 -36.62 -6.10
C ASP A 644 10.15 -37.85 -6.80
N VAL A 645 11.46 -38.04 -6.64
CA VAL A 645 12.17 -39.29 -7.01
C VAL A 645 13.26 -39.62 -5.99
N ASN A 646 12.87 -39.90 -4.73
CA ASN A 646 13.68 -40.70 -3.81
C ASN A 646 12.90 -41.17 -2.58
N GLU A 647 12.32 -42.38 -2.61
CA GLU A 647 12.52 -43.44 -1.60
C GLU A 647 11.67 -44.70 -1.91
N ALA A 648 12.01 -45.82 -1.25
CA ALA A 648 11.21 -47.03 -1.09
C ALA A 648 10.64 -47.74 -2.35
N MET A 649 11.48 -48.54 -3.02
CA MET A 649 10.99 -49.75 -3.72
C MET A 649 11.85 -50.97 -3.37
N ALA A 650 11.33 -51.85 -2.50
CA ALA A 650 12.02 -53.05 -2.04
C ALA A 650 11.04 -54.21 -1.77
N GLY A 651 11.06 -55.24 -2.62
CA GLY A 651 10.32 -56.48 -2.39
C GLY A 651 9.08 -56.70 -3.28
N PRO A 652 8.55 -57.94 -3.31
CA PRO A 652 8.86 -58.76 -4.49
C PRO A 652 7.66 -59.48 -5.15
N PRO A 653 7.75 -59.84 -6.45
CA PRO A 653 6.78 -60.70 -7.11
C PRO A 653 6.99 -62.19 -6.76
N SER A 654 5.90 -62.93 -6.54
CA SER A 654 5.97 -64.32 -6.07
C SER A 654 5.83 -65.37 -7.18
N ARG A 655 6.89 -66.19 -7.30
CA ARG A 655 6.90 -67.62 -7.72
C ARG A 655 6.11 -68.06 -8.96
N LYS A 656 6.85 -68.64 -9.92
CA LYS A 656 6.59 -70.02 -10.37
C LYS A 656 7.89 -70.79 -10.67
N ARG A 657 8.12 -71.86 -9.91
CA ARG A 657 8.89 -73.07 -10.33
C ARG A 657 7.93 -73.95 -11.15
N GLN A 658 8.30 -74.93 -11.97
CA GLN A 658 9.56 -75.59 -12.39
C GLN A 658 9.33 -76.01 -13.89
N ASN A 659 10.21 -76.62 -14.68
CA ASN A 659 11.30 -77.57 -14.41
C ASN A 659 12.33 -77.60 -15.58
N ASP A 660 13.53 -78.12 -15.37
CA ASP A 660 14.59 -78.25 -16.39
C ASP A 660 14.45 -79.50 -17.29
N SER A 661 14.77 -79.38 -18.59
CA SER A 661 15.50 -80.41 -19.37
C SER A 661 15.92 -79.97 -20.80
N ARG A 662 17.11 -79.35 -20.88
CA ARG A 662 18.25 -79.42 -21.85
C ARG A 662 18.11 -79.93 -23.33
N PRO A 663 19.10 -79.64 -24.24
CA PRO A 663 18.79 -79.16 -25.59
C PRO A 663 19.39 -79.93 -26.80
N GLY A 664 18.95 -79.52 -28.00
CA GLY A 664 19.55 -79.66 -29.35
C GLY A 664 18.60 -78.93 -30.34
N SER A 665 19.02 -78.05 -31.25
CA SER A 665 20.03 -78.14 -32.33
C SER A 665 19.59 -79.08 -33.48
N PRO A 666 19.86 -78.77 -34.76
CA PRO A 666 20.76 -77.72 -35.29
C PRO A 666 20.28 -76.28 -35.06
#